data_AF-A0AAC9USA5-F1
#
_entry.id   AF-A0AAC9USA5-F1
#
_cell.length_a   1.000
_cell.length_b   1.000
_cell.length_c   1.000
_cell.angle_alpha   90.00
_cell.angle_beta   90.00
_cell.angle_gamma   90.00
#
_symmetry.space_group_name_H-M   'P 1'
#
loop_
_entity.id
_entity.type
_entity.pdbx_description
1 polymer ?
#
loop_
_entity_poly.entity_id
_entity_poly.type
_entity_poly.pdbx_seq_one_letter_code
_entity_poly.pdbx_strand_id
1 'polypeptide(L)'
;MKTLFKSLAVIGGTTLLLAHAHHVLAIDATDTSQPEQSSSIIASSKESEQVVQPPTQATAPPVIELPKPMATTRAGFTQVGTVAALKTALENGESVQLTADITLSNNSERIQLGKTNPQDITIDGADPLTGQHHRLDVVDSSATAASTHLHFGSNMAGTTIKLTNLKITNNNYYGICHPALDSYSRGSTLLLDNVDYTSTAQALHLMYGVVAFSGNNTITQQDSAYSQEFAETGRLDFRGGTTTINHTGRLSYGLLRIEQMPTDGIAAGLQVSGGAKVNITTNNAIFPTVGLGITQIDIESKGAGSSLTLNAGGHIFDVTGTVGSKTVASDGGSINVTKGTNFYQNGTTNRLISATNDGHINLQLAGTLYNLAQTNSPMSATQNSSIDVKTTGVTFDASQTKSPVTADQNSTINLASDSNVFDAYVQDSPISATNGSQINLNAGKDLFAYIYSPTSGNPLMQLTADSTSKMGLVAKDAFIRNAQASGLKFDIGGQLSAMFGQYFANSSDRPLFHDFRDNSTVDLTINGAQSAANGLIPLGSTGSYMKIGDHSKVTINNQTTTSQSMILGASVGNSLVSIGDSDVTFNNNTVTDTRIFEHINLNLENPDSQSPHTIYRGVSVTEKNQTKTVFPFVHFTSIIGNGDITNSTDDTYSAKMASLSNTKSVGQFHVHDPLPPEIITLDNIGGLPADGAQQFAFKLNGTATPASELNVAFLNEADQSLLDGPMATAASNQTYQYEWQADVPTEQHKIVLEANYPAPYTLANPTRKILKDLPPPELAFLKAPTHFEFASMPLTNSQSPLYSYDGTSDADLMISDPRNGTRGDWAVQVNLTKQFTATPANMPASTLNDALIWTKDAQTTPLQLNVPQQLFSKAGYTPGASTPDVENLTDLLKTTLQAQFPAGPKYADVPYTAELEFILVTAPY
;
A
#
# COMPACT_ATOMS: atom_id res chain seq x y z
N MET A 1 -33.51 15.50 32.54
CA MET A 1 -34.59 15.98 31.65
C MET A 1 -34.61 15.06 30.44
N LYS A 2 -35.72 14.34 30.24
CA LYS A 2 -35.94 13.32 29.22
C LYS A 2 -36.56 13.97 27.98
N THR A 3 -36.14 13.55 26.78
CA THR A 3 -37.08 13.17 25.69
C THR A 3 -36.37 12.45 24.54
N LEU A 4 -36.80 11.22 24.29
CA LEU A 4 -36.70 10.48 23.02
C LEU A 4 -37.69 11.06 22.00
N PHE A 5 -37.42 10.89 20.69
CA PHE A 5 -38.46 10.56 19.71
C PHE A 5 -37.93 9.64 18.60
N LYS A 6 -38.76 8.65 18.24
CA LYS A 6 -38.63 7.68 17.14
C LYS A 6 -39.58 8.08 15.99
N SER A 7 -39.20 7.61 14.79
CA SER A 7 -40.00 7.05 13.68
C SER A 7 -40.72 7.90 12.62
N LEU A 8 -40.27 7.68 11.37
CA LEU A 8 -40.98 7.29 10.11
C LEU A 8 -41.94 8.26 9.40
N ALA A 9 -41.67 8.49 8.10
CA ALA A 9 -42.68 8.48 7.03
C ALA A 9 -42.06 8.10 5.68
N VAL A 10 -42.71 7.16 5.00
CA VAL A 10 -42.44 6.61 3.66
C VAL A 10 -43.26 7.37 2.62
N ILE A 11 -42.69 7.72 1.46
CA ILE A 11 -43.43 7.90 0.19
C ILE A 11 -42.57 7.33 -0.96
N GLY A 12 -43.20 6.53 -1.81
CA GLY A 12 -42.57 5.55 -2.71
C GLY A 12 -42.11 6.02 -4.09
N GLY A 13 -41.21 5.21 -4.65
CA GLY A 13 -41.39 4.47 -5.91
C GLY A 13 -41.46 5.24 -7.22
N THR A 14 -40.41 5.13 -8.03
CA THR A 14 -40.51 4.69 -9.43
C THR A 14 -39.16 4.19 -9.93
N THR A 15 -39.23 3.03 -10.58
CA THR A 15 -38.13 2.23 -11.14
C THR A 15 -37.76 2.74 -12.54
N LEU A 16 -36.47 2.80 -12.86
CA LEU A 16 -36.01 2.69 -14.25
C LEU A 16 -34.67 1.93 -14.29
N LEU A 17 -34.73 0.68 -14.75
CA LEU A 17 -33.58 -0.09 -15.22
C LEU A 17 -33.09 0.50 -16.55
N LEU A 18 -31.79 0.46 -16.82
CA LEU A 18 -31.25 -0.01 -18.11
C LEU A 18 -29.78 -0.47 -17.95
N ALA A 19 -29.51 -1.65 -18.49
CA ALA A 19 -28.29 -2.44 -18.39
C ALA A 19 -27.10 -1.87 -19.19
N HIS A 20 -25.87 -2.24 -18.81
CA HIS A 20 -24.72 -2.27 -19.73
C HIS A 20 -24.04 -3.64 -19.63
N ALA A 21 -23.99 -4.31 -20.78
CA ALA A 21 -23.49 -5.66 -20.98
C ALA A 21 -21.96 -5.71 -21.07
N HIS A 22 -21.44 -6.83 -20.61
CA HIS A 22 -20.06 -7.30 -20.79
C HIS A 22 -19.72 -7.53 -22.26
N HIS A 23 -18.48 -7.24 -22.63
CA HIS A 23 -17.76 -8.01 -23.65
C HIS A 23 -16.33 -8.28 -23.18
N VAL A 24 -16.01 -9.56 -23.10
CA VAL A 24 -14.66 -10.14 -22.93
C VAL A 24 -14.13 -10.49 -24.32
N LEU A 25 -12.86 -10.18 -24.58
CA LEU A 25 -11.96 -10.99 -25.40
C LEU A 25 -10.54 -10.88 -24.81
N ALA A 26 -9.95 -12.02 -24.50
CA ALA A 26 -8.62 -12.19 -23.91
C ALA A 26 -7.59 -12.65 -24.95
N ILE A 27 -6.33 -12.76 -24.49
CA ILE A 27 -5.15 -13.51 -25.01
C ILE A 27 -4.14 -12.61 -25.77
N ASP A 28 -2.83 -12.56 -25.48
CA ASP A 28 -1.96 -13.22 -24.49
C ASP A 28 -0.72 -12.36 -24.20
N ALA A 29 -0.02 -12.68 -23.11
CA ALA A 29 1.27 -12.12 -22.73
C ALA A 29 2.45 -12.89 -23.36
N THR A 30 3.57 -12.20 -23.64
CA THR A 30 4.94 -12.70 -23.38
C THR A 30 5.99 -11.58 -23.55
N ASP A 31 6.53 -11.15 -22.41
CA ASP A 31 7.95 -10.98 -22.06
C ASP A 31 8.98 -10.47 -23.10
N THR A 32 9.66 -9.35 -22.81
CA THR A 32 11.13 -9.27 -22.55
C THR A 32 11.69 -7.83 -22.57
N SER A 33 12.50 -7.53 -21.55
CA SER A 33 13.68 -6.62 -21.50
C SER A 33 13.59 -5.13 -21.90
N GLN A 34 13.82 -4.27 -20.89
CA GLN A 34 14.52 -2.97 -20.97
C GLN A 34 16.04 -3.16 -21.31
N PRO A 35 16.89 -2.12 -21.56
CA PRO A 35 16.68 -0.65 -21.58
C PRO A 35 17.40 0.13 -22.74
N GLU A 36 17.30 1.47 -22.71
CA GLU A 36 18.30 2.51 -23.13
C GLU A 36 18.13 3.38 -24.42
N GLN A 37 18.21 4.70 -24.15
CA GLN A 37 18.98 5.78 -24.82
C GLN A 37 18.62 6.38 -26.21
N SER A 38 18.27 7.68 -26.16
CA SER A 38 18.83 8.87 -26.84
C SER A 38 19.40 8.82 -28.29
N SER A 39 18.99 9.86 -29.04
CA SER A 39 19.78 10.74 -29.94
C SER A 39 19.66 10.63 -31.48
N SER A 40 19.31 11.80 -32.06
CA SER A 40 19.76 12.48 -33.31
C SER A 40 20.16 11.68 -34.57
N ILE A 41 19.66 12.14 -35.73
CA ILE A 41 20.28 11.89 -37.04
C ILE A 41 20.53 13.23 -37.77
N ILE A 42 21.76 13.43 -38.23
CA ILE A 42 22.18 14.45 -39.20
C ILE A 42 22.62 13.76 -40.50
N ALA A 43 22.14 14.34 -41.62
CA ALA A 43 22.66 14.46 -42.98
C ALA A 43 23.07 13.25 -43.86
N SER A 44 22.72 13.37 -45.14
CA SER A 44 23.59 13.00 -46.26
C SER A 44 23.48 14.03 -47.38
N SER A 45 24.58 14.21 -48.11
CA SER A 45 24.89 15.33 -49.01
C SER A 45 25.22 14.88 -50.44
N LYS A 46 24.89 15.75 -51.41
CA LYS A 46 25.56 16.07 -52.70
C LYS A 46 25.68 15.04 -53.85
N GLU A 47 25.23 15.47 -55.04
CA GLU A 47 25.95 15.69 -56.34
C GLU A 47 24.90 15.72 -57.49
N SER A 48 24.97 16.41 -58.64
CA SER A 48 26.00 17.20 -59.37
C SER A 48 25.34 18.05 -60.49
N GLU A 49 25.99 19.19 -60.86
CA GLU A 49 26.18 19.87 -62.18
C GLU A 49 25.06 19.97 -63.27
N GLN A 50 24.98 20.96 -64.19
CA GLN A 50 25.64 22.23 -64.53
C GLN A 50 24.77 23.00 -65.56
N VAL A 51 24.81 24.34 -65.50
CA VAL A 51 24.82 25.38 -66.57
C VAL A 51 23.87 25.28 -67.78
N VAL A 52 22.97 26.27 -67.94
CA VAL A 52 22.73 27.03 -69.20
C VAL A 52 22.17 28.44 -68.87
N GLN A 53 22.76 29.49 -69.45
CA GLN A 53 22.28 30.89 -69.47
C GLN A 53 21.46 31.16 -70.78
N PRO A 54 20.69 32.25 -70.87
CA PRO A 54 19.24 32.25 -71.04
C PRO A 54 18.76 32.55 -72.47
N PRO A 55 17.44 32.45 -72.75
CA PRO A 55 16.80 33.29 -73.74
C PRO A 55 15.78 34.26 -73.13
N THR A 56 15.73 35.40 -73.80
CA THR A 56 14.99 36.64 -73.59
C THR A 56 13.46 36.53 -73.62
N GLN A 57 12.85 37.35 -72.75
CA GLN A 57 11.58 38.10 -72.86
C GLN A 57 10.41 37.52 -73.68
N ALA A 58 9.35 37.17 -72.96
CA ALA A 58 7.98 37.49 -73.35
C ALA A 58 7.35 38.38 -72.25
N THR A 59 6.86 39.55 -72.66
CA THR A 59 6.20 40.56 -71.82
C THR A 59 4.91 40.02 -71.19
N ALA A 60 4.81 40.11 -69.86
CA ALA A 60 3.58 39.94 -69.08
C ALA A 60 3.03 41.33 -68.67
N PRO A 61 1.70 41.48 -68.47
CA PRO A 61 1.00 42.77 -68.35
C PRO A 61 1.44 43.57 -67.10
N PRO A 62 1.05 44.87 -66.99
CA PRO A 62 1.50 45.72 -65.90
C PRO A 62 1.16 45.06 -64.57
N VAL A 63 2.16 44.88 -63.71
CA VAL A 63 1.96 44.57 -62.31
C VAL A 63 1.14 45.73 -61.74
N ILE A 64 -0.11 45.45 -61.39
CA ILE A 64 -0.82 46.27 -60.40
C ILE A 64 0.04 46.16 -59.15
N GLU A 65 0.69 47.26 -58.75
CA GLU A 65 1.24 47.37 -57.40
C GLU A 65 0.07 47.09 -56.44
N LEU A 66 0.06 45.90 -55.84
CA LEU A 66 -0.69 45.70 -54.61
C LEU A 66 -0.23 46.81 -53.66
N PRO A 67 -1.16 47.62 -53.11
CA PRO A 67 -0.80 48.62 -52.13
C PRO A 67 0.02 47.93 -51.04
N LYS A 68 1.16 48.51 -50.65
CA LYS A 68 1.82 48.14 -49.38
C LYS A 68 0.72 48.02 -48.32
N PRO A 69 0.71 46.97 -47.48
CA PRO A 69 -0.27 46.85 -46.41
C PRO A 69 -0.29 48.17 -45.66
N MET A 70 -1.44 48.85 -45.66
CA MET A 70 -1.62 50.02 -44.79
C MET A 70 -1.33 49.53 -43.37
N ALA A 71 -0.41 50.21 -42.68
CA ALA A 71 -0.16 49.99 -41.27
C ALA A 71 -1.52 49.97 -40.55
N THR A 72 -1.97 48.78 -40.14
CA THR A 72 -3.20 48.66 -39.38
C THR A 72 -2.90 49.20 -38.00
N THR A 73 -3.31 50.45 -37.76
CA THR A 73 -3.29 51.07 -36.44
C THR A 73 -4.00 50.16 -35.45
N ARG A 74 -3.28 49.72 -34.41
CA ARG A 74 -3.91 48.99 -33.31
C ARG A 74 -4.83 49.98 -32.58
N ALA A 75 -6.13 49.70 -32.58
CA ALA A 75 -7.12 50.57 -31.94
C ALA A 75 -6.75 50.81 -30.46
N GLY A 76 -6.82 52.07 -30.02
CA GLY A 76 -6.49 52.47 -28.65
C GLY A 76 -5.03 52.84 -28.39
N PHE A 77 -4.15 52.80 -29.40
CA PHE A 77 -2.73 53.15 -29.26
C PHE A 77 -2.31 54.33 -30.14
N THR A 78 -1.58 55.27 -29.54
CA THR A 78 -0.86 56.33 -30.27
C THR A 78 0.44 55.79 -30.84
N GLN A 79 0.62 55.89 -32.16
CA GLN A 79 1.83 55.41 -32.82
C GLN A 79 2.99 56.38 -32.58
N VAL A 80 4.13 55.88 -32.11
CA VAL A 80 5.31 56.72 -31.80
C VAL A 80 6.59 56.09 -32.33
N GLY A 81 7.39 56.88 -33.05
CA GLY A 81 8.68 56.46 -33.61
C GLY A 81 9.86 57.34 -33.18
N THR A 82 9.65 58.30 -32.28
CA THR A 82 10.70 59.20 -31.78
C THR A 82 10.52 59.47 -30.28
N VAL A 83 11.61 59.83 -29.59
CA VAL A 83 11.59 60.16 -28.15
C VAL A 83 10.63 61.31 -27.82
N ALA A 84 10.58 62.36 -28.64
CA ALA A 84 9.71 63.52 -28.41
C ALA A 84 8.21 63.16 -28.52
N ALA A 85 7.86 62.31 -29.49
CA ALA A 85 6.51 61.80 -29.65
C ALA A 85 6.12 60.88 -28.48
N LEU A 86 7.04 59.99 -28.07
CA LEU A 86 6.85 59.11 -26.92
C LEU A 86 6.60 59.92 -25.64
N LYS A 87 7.43 60.93 -25.35
CA LYS A 87 7.24 61.83 -24.20
C LYS A 87 5.86 62.48 -24.21
N THR A 88 5.49 63.12 -25.31
CA THR A 88 4.22 63.84 -25.41
C THR A 88 3.03 62.94 -25.14
N ALA A 89 2.99 61.76 -25.76
CA ALA A 89 1.90 60.80 -25.58
C ALA A 89 1.82 60.27 -24.13
N LEU A 90 2.95 59.83 -23.57
CA LEU A 90 2.98 59.25 -22.23
C LEU A 90 2.68 60.27 -21.12
N GLU A 91 3.11 61.53 -21.26
CA GLU A 91 2.75 62.59 -20.31
C GLU A 91 1.25 62.94 -20.37
N ASN A 92 0.62 62.79 -21.54
CA ASN A 92 -0.82 62.94 -21.72
C ASN A 92 -1.62 61.69 -21.30
N GLY A 93 -0.96 60.67 -20.74
CA GLY A 93 -1.59 59.44 -20.28
C GLY A 93 -1.99 58.48 -21.41
N GLU A 94 -1.54 58.70 -22.64
CA GLU A 94 -1.90 57.85 -23.76
C GLU A 94 -1.14 56.52 -23.72
N SER A 95 -1.79 55.43 -24.12
CA SER A 95 -1.11 54.17 -24.43
C SER A 95 -0.50 54.25 -25.83
N VAL A 96 0.69 53.71 -26.03
CA VAL A 96 1.49 53.88 -27.24
C VAL A 96 1.90 52.57 -27.88
N GLN A 97 2.01 52.57 -29.21
CA GLN A 97 2.63 51.49 -29.98
C GLN A 97 3.89 52.03 -30.66
N LEU A 98 5.03 51.36 -30.46
CA LEU A 98 6.28 51.73 -31.08
C LEU A 98 6.27 51.38 -32.57
N THR A 99 6.73 52.31 -33.41
CA THR A 99 6.95 52.09 -34.85
C THR A 99 8.42 52.02 -35.24
N ALA A 100 9.31 52.23 -34.26
CA ALA A 100 10.75 52.15 -34.39
C ALA A 100 11.38 51.87 -33.01
N ASP A 101 12.63 51.43 -33.01
CA ASP A 101 13.43 51.33 -31.79
C ASP A 101 13.64 52.71 -31.15
N ILE A 102 13.52 52.81 -29.82
CA ILE A 102 13.67 54.05 -29.06
C ILE A 102 14.80 53.93 -28.05
N THR A 103 15.67 54.93 -28.01
CA THR A 103 16.71 55.06 -26.97
C THR A 103 16.50 56.31 -26.13
N LEU A 104 16.33 56.12 -24.82
CA LEU A 104 16.29 57.18 -23.83
C LEU A 104 17.70 57.34 -23.24
N SER A 105 18.34 58.46 -23.52
CA SER A 105 19.72 58.73 -23.13
C SER A 105 19.82 59.98 -22.26
N ASN A 106 21.01 60.33 -21.75
CA ASN A 106 21.24 61.58 -21.01
C ASN A 106 20.75 62.86 -21.71
N ASN A 107 20.64 62.85 -23.04
CA ASN A 107 20.14 63.98 -23.82
C ASN A 107 18.61 63.99 -23.95
N SER A 108 17.94 62.95 -23.48
CA SER A 108 16.48 62.82 -23.46
C SER A 108 15.92 63.49 -22.22
N GLU A 109 14.89 64.33 -22.41
CA GLU A 109 14.11 64.86 -21.28
C GLU A 109 13.42 63.70 -20.53
N ARG A 110 13.31 63.84 -19.20
CA ARG A 110 12.58 62.88 -18.36
C ARG A 110 11.10 62.86 -18.75
N ILE A 111 10.49 61.69 -18.73
CA ILE A 111 9.08 61.46 -19.06
C ILE A 111 8.32 61.19 -17.75
N GLN A 112 7.33 62.02 -17.43
CA GLN A 112 6.43 61.80 -16.30
C GLN A 112 5.12 61.16 -16.76
N LEU A 113 4.98 59.85 -16.54
CA LEU A 113 3.82 59.07 -16.96
C LEU A 113 2.52 59.65 -16.37
N GLY A 114 1.54 59.92 -17.23
CA GLY A 114 0.22 60.41 -16.83
C GLY A 114 0.22 61.78 -16.14
N LYS A 115 1.25 62.61 -16.40
CA LYS A 115 1.38 63.96 -15.84
C LYS A 115 0.12 64.81 -16.05
N THR A 116 -0.42 64.82 -17.27
CA THR A 116 -1.59 65.62 -17.63
C THR A 116 -2.88 64.84 -17.37
N ASN A 117 -2.87 63.52 -17.59
CA ASN A 117 -4.01 62.63 -17.39
C ASN A 117 -3.55 61.29 -16.78
N PRO A 118 -3.69 61.11 -15.45
CA PRO A 118 -3.25 59.89 -14.78
C PRO A 118 -4.24 58.74 -15.02
N GLN A 119 -3.78 57.68 -15.71
CA GLN A 119 -4.55 56.46 -15.99
C GLN A 119 -3.59 55.29 -16.28
N ASP A 120 -4.14 54.10 -16.51
CA ASP A 120 -3.35 52.95 -16.97
C ASP A 120 -2.71 53.25 -18.34
N ILE A 121 -1.43 52.89 -18.48
CA ILE A 121 -0.64 53.18 -19.68
C ILE A 121 0.00 51.89 -20.17
N THR A 122 -0.14 51.60 -21.45
CA THR A 122 0.56 50.49 -22.13
C THR A 122 1.56 51.02 -23.14
N ILE A 123 2.78 50.48 -23.12
CA ILE A 123 3.81 50.65 -24.15
C ILE A 123 3.94 49.31 -24.87
N ASP A 124 3.49 49.26 -26.13
CA ASP A 124 3.51 48.08 -26.98
C ASP A 124 4.63 48.17 -28.01
N GLY A 125 5.53 47.19 -28.02
CA GLY A 125 6.65 47.08 -28.94
C GLY A 125 6.38 46.24 -30.17
N ALA A 126 5.18 45.69 -30.36
CA ALA A 126 4.88 44.89 -31.53
C ALA A 126 4.93 45.74 -32.81
N ASP A 127 5.89 45.44 -33.68
CA ASP A 127 6.02 46.07 -35.00
C ASP A 127 4.69 45.93 -35.76
N PRO A 128 4.05 47.05 -36.18
CA PRO A 128 2.74 47.02 -36.83
C PRO A 128 2.70 46.26 -38.17
N LEU A 129 3.85 45.98 -38.77
CA LEU A 129 4.01 45.34 -40.08
C LEU A 129 4.60 43.92 -39.97
N THR A 130 5.56 43.71 -39.07
CA THR A 130 6.31 42.45 -38.99
C THR A 130 5.98 41.61 -37.75
N GLY A 131 5.34 42.20 -36.74
CA GLY A 131 5.09 41.57 -35.44
C GLY A 131 6.37 41.33 -34.61
N GLN A 132 7.54 41.77 -35.08
CA GLN A 132 8.78 41.71 -34.30
C GLN A 132 8.75 42.71 -33.15
N HIS A 133 9.48 42.41 -32.07
CA HIS A 133 9.56 43.29 -30.91
C HIS A 133 10.55 44.43 -31.15
N HIS A 134 10.09 45.67 -31.07
CA HIS A 134 10.93 46.86 -31.03
C HIS A 134 11.74 46.96 -29.74
N ARG A 135 12.84 47.71 -29.81
CA ARG A 135 13.70 48.02 -28.65
C ARG A 135 13.26 49.28 -27.93
N LEU A 136 13.27 49.23 -26.60
CA LEU A 136 13.23 50.39 -25.72
C LEU A 136 14.46 50.36 -24.81
N ASP A 137 15.47 51.12 -25.20
CA ASP A 137 16.76 51.17 -24.52
C ASP A 137 16.83 52.37 -23.58
N VAL A 138 17.27 52.15 -22.34
CA VAL A 138 17.55 53.19 -21.34
C VAL A 138 19.06 53.21 -21.08
N VAL A 139 19.72 54.29 -21.51
CA VAL A 139 21.18 54.42 -21.53
C VAL A 139 21.64 55.65 -20.77
N ASP A 140 22.18 55.45 -19.58
CA ASP A 140 22.87 56.44 -18.75
C ASP A 140 24.40 56.32 -18.93
N SER A 141 25.10 57.44 -19.06
CA SER A 141 26.58 57.42 -19.12
C SER A 141 27.25 57.14 -17.77
N SER A 142 26.53 57.34 -16.66
CA SER A 142 26.99 56.95 -15.34
C SER A 142 25.96 56.03 -14.69
N ALA A 143 26.31 54.76 -14.50
CA ALA A 143 25.47 53.79 -13.79
C ALA A 143 25.22 54.18 -12.30
N THR A 144 25.76 55.32 -11.85
CA THR A 144 25.68 55.89 -10.49
C THR A 144 24.75 57.11 -10.39
N ALA A 145 24.27 57.69 -11.50
CA ALA A 145 23.37 58.84 -11.42
C ALA A 145 21.98 58.37 -10.99
N ALA A 146 21.50 58.94 -9.88
CA ALA A 146 20.19 58.67 -9.28
C ALA A 146 19.04 59.31 -10.08
N SER A 147 18.87 58.95 -11.36
CA SER A 147 17.70 59.39 -12.13
C SER A 147 17.33 58.43 -13.25
N THR A 148 16.12 57.86 -13.20
CA THR A 148 15.54 57.13 -14.35
C THR A 148 15.02 58.10 -15.43
N HIS A 149 14.71 57.60 -16.62
CA HIS A 149 14.13 58.40 -17.71
C HIS A 149 12.59 58.32 -17.77
N LEU A 150 11.96 57.24 -17.24
CA LEU A 150 10.51 57.13 -17.09
C LEU A 150 10.13 57.17 -15.61
N HIS A 151 9.27 58.11 -15.22
CA HIS A 151 8.83 58.29 -13.83
C HIS A 151 7.31 58.19 -13.71
N PHE A 152 6.83 57.63 -12.59
CA PHE A 152 5.44 57.79 -12.21
C PHE A 152 5.13 59.27 -11.97
N GLY A 153 4.09 59.79 -12.63
CA GLY A 153 3.51 61.10 -12.33
C GLY A 153 2.85 61.12 -10.94
N SER A 154 2.58 62.33 -10.42
CA SER A 154 2.18 62.53 -9.02
C SER A 154 0.89 61.87 -8.56
N ASN A 155 0.04 61.46 -9.51
CA ASN A 155 -1.29 60.90 -9.27
C ASN A 155 -1.44 59.48 -9.84
N MET A 156 -0.34 58.79 -10.09
CA MET A 156 -0.34 57.44 -10.68
C MET A 156 -0.51 56.30 -9.66
N ALA A 157 -0.79 56.62 -8.39
CA ALA A 157 -1.04 55.63 -7.36
C ALA A 157 -2.23 54.73 -7.73
N GLY A 158 -2.07 53.42 -7.61
CA GLY A 158 -3.10 52.43 -7.95
C GLY A 158 -3.27 52.12 -9.45
N THR A 159 -2.46 52.73 -10.33
CA THR A 159 -2.51 52.50 -11.79
C THR A 159 -1.57 51.39 -12.25
N THR A 160 -1.77 50.90 -13.46
CA THR A 160 -0.92 49.90 -14.13
C THR A 160 -0.11 50.53 -15.26
N ILE A 161 1.20 50.33 -15.22
CA ILE A 161 2.10 50.56 -16.37
C ILE A 161 2.43 49.21 -17.00
N LYS A 162 1.99 49.00 -18.24
CA LYS A 162 2.23 47.75 -18.97
C LYS A 162 3.30 47.96 -20.04
N LEU A 163 4.33 47.13 -20.03
CA LEU A 163 5.35 47.00 -21.07
C LEU A 163 5.10 45.68 -21.80
N THR A 164 4.87 45.71 -23.12
CA THR A 164 4.49 44.49 -23.84
C THR A 164 5.12 44.34 -25.21
N ASN A 165 5.49 43.11 -25.58
CA ASN A 165 6.11 42.77 -26.87
C ASN A 165 7.38 43.60 -27.15
N LEU A 166 8.23 43.75 -26.14
CA LEU A 166 9.40 44.63 -26.16
C LEU A 166 10.70 43.88 -25.95
N LYS A 167 11.77 44.41 -26.54
CA LYS A 167 13.15 44.16 -26.12
C LYS A 167 13.63 45.38 -25.34
N ILE A 168 14.10 45.19 -24.11
CA ILE A 168 14.53 46.28 -23.24
C ILE A 168 15.99 46.07 -22.89
N THR A 169 16.79 47.13 -23.01
CA THR A 169 18.09 47.22 -22.36
C THR A 169 18.14 48.37 -21.37
N ASN A 170 18.73 48.15 -20.21
CA ASN A 170 18.86 49.16 -19.17
C ASN A 170 20.25 49.14 -18.54
N ASN A 171 20.84 50.31 -18.32
CA ASN A 171 22.00 50.48 -17.47
C ASN A 171 21.80 51.59 -16.40
N ASN A 172 20.56 52.06 -16.23
CA ASN A 172 20.22 53.08 -15.24
C ASN A 172 20.09 52.48 -13.83
N TYR A 173 20.53 53.25 -12.83
CA TYR A 173 20.53 52.81 -11.44
C TYR A 173 19.14 52.48 -10.89
N TYR A 174 18.07 53.16 -11.32
CA TYR A 174 16.70 52.94 -10.83
C TYR A 174 15.83 52.11 -11.78
N GLY A 175 16.45 51.35 -12.69
CA GLY A 175 15.72 50.54 -13.67
C GLY A 175 14.98 51.35 -14.73
N ILE A 176 14.12 50.65 -15.47
CA ILE A 176 13.36 51.23 -16.59
C ILE A 176 12.33 52.28 -16.16
N CYS A 177 11.74 52.12 -14.98
CA CYS A 177 10.67 52.99 -14.48
C CYS A 177 10.73 53.04 -12.95
N HIS A 178 10.74 54.25 -12.39
CA HIS A 178 10.83 54.47 -10.93
C HIS A 178 9.96 55.67 -10.51
N PRO A 179 9.30 55.63 -9.34
CA PRO A 179 8.55 56.77 -8.84
C PRO A 179 9.45 57.94 -8.43
N ALA A 180 9.08 59.18 -8.76
CA ALA A 180 9.83 60.34 -8.25
C ALA A 180 9.70 60.53 -6.72
N LEU A 181 8.58 60.06 -6.15
CA LEU A 181 8.32 59.95 -4.71
C LEU A 181 7.54 58.65 -4.46
N ASP A 182 7.85 57.92 -3.40
CA ASP A 182 7.26 56.60 -3.10
C ASP A 182 5.72 56.63 -3.06
N SER A 183 5.11 57.76 -2.69
CA SER A 183 3.65 57.95 -2.71
C SER A 183 3.01 57.79 -4.10
N TYR A 184 3.79 57.96 -5.17
CA TYR A 184 3.27 57.96 -6.55
C TYR A 184 3.10 56.57 -7.14
N SER A 185 3.79 55.55 -6.60
CA SER A 185 3.66 54.14 -6.99
C SER A 185 2.81 53.32 -6.02
N ARG A 186 2.23 53.95 -5.00
CA ARG A 186 1.47 53.27 -3.95
C ARG A 186 0.31 52.46 -4.55
N GLY A 187 0.35 51.14 -4.39
CA GLY A 187 -0.65 50.22 -4.95
C GLY A 187 -0.62 50.06 -6.46
N SER A 188 0.38 50.64 -7.14
CA SER A 188 0.52 50.57 -8.60
C SER A 188 1.16 49.26 -9.04
N THR A 189 0.90 48.85 -10.29
CA THR A 189 1.50 47.64 -10.89
C THR A 189 2.40 48.01 -12.08
N LEU A 190 3.61 47.47 -12.13
CA LEU A 190 4.43 47.43 -13.34
C LEU A 190 4.33 46.03 -13.96
N LEU A 191 3.64 45.91 -15.10
CA LEU A 191 3.36 44.64 -15.77
C LEU A 191 4.28 44.45 -16.99
N LEU A 192 5.02 43.36 -17.03
CA LEU A 192 5.80 42.90 -18.18
C LEU A 192 5.07 41.76 -18.89
N ASP A 193 4.80 41.93 -20.18
CA ASP A 193 4.01 40.98 -20.98
C ASP A 193 4.67 40.66 -22.33
N ASN A 194 5.28 39.49 -22.47
CA ASN A 194 6.12 39.12 -23.62
C ASN A 194 7.37 40.01 -23.79
N VAL A 195 8.17 40.15 -22.73
CA VAL A 195 9.32 41.05 -22.70
C VAL A 195 10.65 40.30 -22.57
N ASP A 196 11.61 40.65 -23.42
CA ASP A 196 13.03 40.31 -23.24
C ASP A 196 13.76 41.52 -22.63
N TYR A 197 14.16 41.43 -21.37
CA TYR A 197 14.82 42.50 -20.63
C TYR A 197 16.28 42.08 -20.32
N THR A 198 17.26 42.87 -20.76
CA THR A 198 18.64 42.80 -20.26
C THR A 198 19.04 44.04 -19.47
N SER A 199 19.57 43.87 -18.26
CA SER A 199 20.04 44.97 -17.41
C SER A 199 21.52 44.81 -17.03
N THR A 200 22.23 45.93 -16.95
CA THR A 200 23.60 46.03 -16.38
C THR A 200 23.64 46.91 -15.13
N ALA A 201 22.50 47.31 -14.56
CA ALA A 201 22.37 48.05 -13.31
C ALA A 201 21.22 47.46 -12.48
N GLN A 202 20.39 48.22 -11.76
CA GLN A 202 19.16 47.64 -11.21
C GLN A 202 18.15 47.44 -12.36
N ALA A 203 17.54 46.25 -12.51
CA ALA A 203 16.59 46.03 -13.62
C ALA A 203 15.22 46.67 -13.33
N LEU A 204 14.62 46.33 -12.20
CA LEU A 204 13.28 46.78 -11.81
C LEU A 204 13.32 47.28 -10.37
N HIS A 205 12.73 48.45 -10.14
CA HIS A 205 12.71 49.11 -8.84
C HIS A 205 11.36 49.79 -8.61
N LEU A 206 10.55 49.22 -7.71
CA LEU A 206 9.18 49.70 -7.45
C LEU A 206 8.80 49.58 -5.97
N MET A 207 8.88 50.70 -5.25
CA MET A 207 8.44 50.81 -3.86
C MET A 207 6.92 50.88 -3.74
N TYR A 208 6.34 50.28 -2.69
CA TYR A 208 4.88 50.19 -2.41
C TYR A 208 3.98 49.59 -3.51
N GLY A 209 4.55 49.16 -4.64
CA GLY A 209 3.84 48.59 -5.79
C GLY A 209 4.14 47.11 -5.98
N VAL A 210 3.65 46.58 -7.10
CA VAL A 210 3.79 45.18 -7.51
C VAL A 210 4.43 45.11 -8.88
N VAL A 211 5.42 44.24 -9.06
CA VAL A 211 5.93 43.89 -10.39
C VAL A 211 5.25 42.60 -10.83
N ALA A 212 4.58 42.64 -11.98
CA ALA A 212 3.82 41.50 -12.50
C ALA A 212 4.37 41.03 -13.85
N PHE A 213 4.19 39.74 -14.13
CA PHE A 213 4.61 39.09 -15.35
C PHE A 213 3.45 38.32 -15.98
N SER A 214 3.28 38.45 -17.29
CA SER A 214 2.38 37.61 -18.08
C SER A 214 3.03 37.24 -19.42
N GLY A 215 2.55 36.18 -20.07
CA GLY A 215 3.12 35.75 -21.33
C GLY A 215 4.54 35.21 -21.17
N ASN A 216 5.40 35.41 -22.18
CA ASN A 216 6.75 34.85 -22.22
C ASN A 216 7.81 35.92 -21.94
N ASN A 217 8.37 35.94 -20.73
CA ASN A 217 9.36 36.93 -20.32
C ASN A 217 10.73 36.29 -20.08
N THR A 218 11.77 37.01 -20.47
CA THR A 218 13.17 36.70 -20.12
C THR A 218 13.79 37.94 -19.51
N ILE A 219 14.13 37.89 -18.22
CA ILE A 219 14.86 38.95 -17.54
C ILE A 219 16.28 38.44 -17.27
N THR A 220 17.28 39.21 -17.70
CA THR A 220 18.69 38.86 -17.56
C THR A 220 19.43 40.03 -16.93
N GLN A 221 19.90 39.81 -15.70
CA GLN A 221 20.75 40.74 -14.99
C GLN A 221 22.23 40.35 -15.14
N GLN A 222 22.97 41.21 -15.84
CA GLN A 222 24.41 41.07 -16.04
C GLN A 222 25.20 41.62 -14.85
N ASP A 223 26.43 41.14 -14.72
CA ASP A 223 27.36 41.48 -13.64
C ASP A 223 27.81 42.95 -13.71
N SER A 224 27.59 43.71 -12.63
CA SER A 224 28.00 45.11 -12.50
C SER A 224 28.02 45.59 -11.03
N ALA A 225 28.51 46.81 -10.80
CA ALA A 225 28.67 47.40 -9.47
C ALA A 225 27.37 47.63 -8.66
N TYR A 226 26.19 47.53 -9.28
CA TYR A 226 24.89 47.67 -8.62
C TYR A 226 23.86 46.68 -9.17
N SER A 227 24.33 45.52 -9.64
CA SER A 227 23.45 44.51 -10.24
C SER A 227 22.47 43.95 -9.19
N GLN A 228 21.23 44.42 -9.21
CA GLN A 228 20.07 43.83 -8.52
C GLN A 228 18.95 43.69 -9.55
N GLU A 229 18.28 42.55 -9.60
CA GLU A 229 17.19 42.38 -10.56
C GLU A 229 15.92 43.08 -10.08
N PHE A 230 15.63 42.95 -8.78
CA PHE A 230 14.47 43.58 -8.14
C PHE A 230 14.90 44.35 -6.88
N ALA A 231 15.18 45.63 -7.06
CA ALA A 231 15.51 46.51 -5.95
C ALA A 231 14.23 47.03 -5.28
N GLU A 232 14.20 46.99 -3.95
CA GLU A 232 13.17 47.58 -3.07
C GLU A 232 11.72 47.26 -3.51
N THR A 233 11.54 46.09 -4.11
CA THR A 233 10.28 45.67 -4.69
C THR A 233 9.54 44.80 -3.67
N GLY A 234 8.28 45.14 -3.39
CA GLY A 234 7.49 44.45 -2.37
C GLY A 234 7.12 43.01 -2.77
N ARG A 235 6.62 42.82 -4.00
CA ARG A 235 6.08 41.53 -4.46
C ARG A 235 6.21 41.35 -5.97
N LEU A 236 6.48 40.10 -6.37
CA LEU A 236 6.45 39.65 -7.77
C LEU A 236 5.22 38.75 -8.01
N ASP A 237 4.40 39.11 -8.99
CA ASP A 237 3.22 38.33 -9.42
C ASP A 237 3.46 37.68 -10.79
N PHE A 238 3.34 36.37 -10.91
CA PHE A 238 3.44 35.64 -12.18
C PHE A 238 2.05 35.14 -12.58
N ARG A 239 1.46 35.78 -13.60
CA ARG A 239 0.04 35.71 -13.97
C ARG A 239 -0.24 34.83 -15.20
N GLY A 240 0.54 33.76 -15.37
CA GLY A 240 0.46 32.84 -16.52
C GLY A 240 1.57 33.04 -17.54
N GLY A 241 1.80 32.04 -18.40
CA GLY A 241 2.89 32.03 -19.37
C GLY A 241 4.22 31.56 -18.77
N THR A 242 5.34 31.85 -19.42
CA THR A 242 6.68 31.43 -18.97
C THR A 242 7.52 32.64 -18.59
N THR A 243 8.13 32.66 -17.41
CA THR A 243 9.07 33.72 -17.03
C THR A 243 10.40 33.12 -16.59
N THR A 244 11.48 33.53 -17.23
CA THR A 244 12.85 33.16 -16.86
C THR A 244 13.58 34.39 -16.35
N ILE A 245 14.20 34.27 -15.19
CA ILE A 245 14.93 35.34 -14.50
C ILE A 245 16.35 34.81 -14.25
N ASN A 246 17.36 35.47 -14.81
CA ASN A 246 18.76 35.06 -14.75
C ASN A 246 19.63 36.17 -14.17
N HIS A 247 20.15 35.95 -12.97
CA HIS A 247 21.01 36.89 -12.26
C HIS A 247 22.45 36.39 -12.14
N THR A 248 23.38 37.12 -12.74
CA THR A 248 24.82 36.77 -12.74
C THR A 248 25.71 37.70 -11.91
N GLY A 249 25.12 38.66 -11.19
CA GLY A 249 25.84 39.66 -10.40
C GLY A 249 26.72 39.08 -9.28
N ARG A 250 27.92 39.65 -9.10
CA ARG A 250 28.91 39.18 -8.10
C ARG A 250 28.75 39.74 -6.69
N LEU A 251 27.95 40.78 -6.50
CA LEU A 251 27.85 41.45 -5.21
C LEU A 251 26.96 40.67 -4.25
N SER A 252 27.18 40.84 -2.94
CA SER A 252 26.44 40.22 -1.83
C SER A 252 24.96 40.64 -1.73
N TYR A 253 24.39 41.23 -2.77
CA TYR A 253 22.98 41.60 -2.85
C TYR A 253 22.21 40.43 -3.46
N GLY A 254 21.20 39.93 -2.74
CA GLY A 254 20.27 38.94 -3.27
C GLY A 254 19.33 39.49 -4.34
N LEU A 255 18.51 38.60 -4.92
CA LEU A 255 17.68 38.88 -6.08
C LEU A 255 16.56 39.89 -5.81
N LEU A 256 15.90 39.78 -4.65
CA LEU A 256 14.74 40.59 -4.27
C LEU A 256 14.95 41.25 -2.91
N ARG A 257 15.23 42.55 -2.90
CA ARG A 257 15.32 43.37 -1.69
C ARG A 257 13.95 43.93 -1.34
N ILE A 258 13.46 43.69 -0.13
CA ILE A 258 12.11 44.09 0.29
C ILE A 258 12.28 45.19 1.35
N GLU A 259 11.84 46.41 1.04
CA GLU A 259 11.88 47.52 2.00
C GLU A 259 10.52 47.86 2.61
N GLN A 260 9.43 47.59 1.87
CA GLN A 260 8.08 48.01 2.25
C GLN A 260 7.03 47.03 1.73
N MET A 261 5.91 46.94 2.45
CA MET A 261 4.79 46.07 2.07
C MET A 261 3.97 46.70 0.93
N PRO A 262 3.51 45.89 -0.06
CA PRO A 262 2.44 46.31 -0.96
C PRO A 262 1.20 46.76 -0.16
N THR A 263 0.48 47.75 -0.68
CA THR A 263 -0.68 48.31 0.04
C THR A 263 -2.00 47.61 -0.24
N ASP A 264 -1.98 46.53 -1.02
CA ASP A 264 -3.16 45.74 -1.38
C ASP A 264 -3.51 44.65 -0.34
N GLY A 265 -2.72 44.54 0.74
CA GLY A 265 -2.97 43.61 1.85
C GLY A 265 -2.46 42.19 1.62
N ILE A 266 -1.84 41.90 0.47
CA ILE A 266 -1.19 40.62 0.19
C ILE A 266 0.29 40.71 0.60
N ALA A 267 0.82 39.64 1.19
CA ALA A 267 2.19 39.60 1.69
C ALA A 267 3.23 39.87 0.59
N ALA A 268 4.37 40.43 1.00
CA ALA A 268 5.54 40.58 0.15
C ALA A 268 6.08 39.21 -0.31
N GLY A 269 6.81 39.15 -1.42
CA GLY A 269 7.47 37.92 -1.90
C GLY A 269 7.09 37.49 -3.32
N LEU A 270 6.90 36.18 -3.55
CA LEU A 270 6.63 35.59 -4.86
C LEU A 270 5.22 34.97 -4.89
N GLN A 271 4.43 35.33 -5.90
CA GLN A 271 3.09 34.81 -6.13
C GLN A 271 2.98 34.24 -7.54
N VAL A 272 2.76 32.93 -7.66
CA VAL A 272 2.66 32.24 -8.96
C VAL A 272 1.25 31.69 -9.12
N SER A 273 0.54 32.16 -10.15
CA SER A 273 -0.84 31.75 -10.43
C SER A 273 -0.92 30.55 -11.38
N GLY A 274 -2.12 29.98 -11.52
CA GLY A 274 -2.41 28.86 -12.42
C GLY A 274 -1.88 29.09 -13.83
N GLY A 275 -1.27 28.06 -14.41
CA GLY A 275 -0.67 28.09 -15.74
C GLY A 275 0.65 28.88 -15.88
N ALA A 276 1.16 29.52 -14.82
CA ALA A 276 2.45 30.21 -14.87
C ALA A 276 3.62 29.25 -14.63
N LYS A 277 4.68 29.36 -15.44
CA LYS A 277 5.92 28.59 -15.30
C LYS A 277 7.09 29.54 -15.10
N VAL A 278 7.70 29.48 -13.94
CA VAL A 278 8.71 30.45 -13.50
C VAL A 278 10.02 29.73 -13.21
N ASN A 279 11.11 30.22 -13.77
CA ASN A 279 12.45 29.75 -13.45
C ASN A 279 13.33 30.93 -13.04
N ILE A 280 13.82 30.92 -11.81
CA ILE A 280 14.69 31.95 -11.25
C ILE A 280 16.05 31.34 -10.97
N THR A 281 17.08 31.80 -11.66
CA THR A 281 18.47 31.38 -11.47
C THR A 281 19.32 32.55 -11.01
N THR A 282 20.02 32.39 -9.88
CA THR A 282 20.91 33.42 -9.33
C THR A 282 22.12 32.79 -8.66
N ASN A 283 23.26 33.48 -8.61
CA ASN A 283 24.39 33.08 -7.78
C ASN A 283 24.26 33.51 -6.32
N ASN A 284 23.30 34.37 -6.00
CA ASN A 284 23.12 34.98 -4.68
C ASN A 284 21.92 34.39 -3.93
N ALA A 285 21.56 34.98 -2.79
CA ALA A 285 20.31 34.64 -2.11
C ALA A 285 19.08 35.15 -2.89
N ILE A 286 17.90 34.54 -2.71
CA ILE A 286 16.66 35.06 -3.30
C ILE A 286 16.17 36.27 -2.48
N PHE A 287 16.07 36.12 -1.16
CA PHE A 287 15.65 37.17 -0.23
C PHE A 287 16.79 37.48 0.76
N PRO A 288 17.66 38.48 0.50
CA PRO A 288 18.90 38.70 1.25
C PRO A 288 18.78 39.48 2.57
N THR A 289 17.74 40.31 2.81
CA THR A 289 17.45 41.05 4.07
C THR A 289 16.08 41.75 3.97
N VAL A 290 15.45 42.14 5.10
CA VAL A 290 14.25 42.99 5.19
C VAL A 290 14.55 44.44 5.61
N GLY A 291 13.82 45.38 5.02
CA GLY A 291 13.67 46.74 5.54
C GLY A 291 12.79 46.82 6.79
N LEU A 292 12.81 47.98 7.45
CA LEU A 292 12.02 48.26 8.65
C LEU A 292 10.51 48.16 8.34
N GLY A 293 9.78 47.28 9.04
CA GLY A 293 8.31 47.22 9.00
C GLY A 293 7.66 46.07 8.24
N ILE A 294 8.43 45.10 7.72
CA ILE A 294 7.89 43.91 7.07
C ILE A 294 7.59 42.84 8.12
N THR A 295 6.34 42.38 8.18
CA THR A 295 5.90 41.34 9.12
C THR A 295 5.96 39.94 8.54
N GLN A 296 5.85 39.80 7.21
CA GLN A 296 5.76 38.50 6.53
C GLN A 296 6.24 38.55 5.07
N ILE A 297 6.95 37.50 4.62
CA ILE A 297 7.35 37.28 3.21
C ILE A 297 6.96 35.88 2.78
N ASP A 298 6.25 35.76 1.66
CA ASP A 298 5.66 34.50 1.21
C ASP A 298 6.19 34.07 -0.18
N ILE A 299 6.31 32.76 -0.37
CA ILE A 299 6.45 32.11 -1.66
C ILE A 299 5.19 31.26 -1.85
N GLU A 300 4.38 31.59 -2.84
CA GLU A 300 3.17 30.81 -3.13
C GLU A 300 3.11 30.42 -4.61
N SER A 301 2.83 29.15 -4.88
CA SER A 301 2.43 28.64 -6.19
C SER A 301 1.05 28.03 -6.10
N LYS A 302 0.08 28.63 -6.78
CA LYS A 302 -1.34 28.30 -6.66
C LYS A 302 -1.98 28.05 -8.01
N GLY A 303 -2.75 26.98 -8.09
CA GLY A 303 -3.57 26.66 -9.26
C GLY A 303 -2.87 25.72 -10.24
N ALA A 304 -3.70 24.99 -10.98
CA ALA A 304 -3.25 23.91 -11.84
C ALA A 304 -2.22 24.39 -12.88
N GLY A 305 -1.15 23.61 -13.02
CA GLY A 305 -0.06 23.90 -13.95
C GLY A 305 0.84 25.07 -13.55
N SER A 306 0.66 25.66 -12.37
CA SER A 306 1.61 26.61 -11.81
C SER A 306 2.89 25.90 -11.37
N SER A 307 4.05 26.49 -11.70
CA SER A 307 5.35 25.94 -11.33
C SER A 307 6.35 27.04 -11.08
N LEU A 308 6.98 26.99 -9.91
CA LEU A 308 8.10 27.84 -9.53
C LEU A 308 9.35 26.98 -9.36
N THR A 309 10.40 27.28 -10.12
CA THR A 309 11.73 26.71 -9.94
C THR A 309 12.71 27.78 -9.47
N LEU A 310 13.39 27.51 -8.36
CA LEU A 310 14.41 28.38 -7.78
C LEU A 310 15.76 27.65 -7.81
N ASN A 311 16.75 28.29 -8.43
CA ASN A 311 18.13 27.82 -8.54
C ASN A 311 19.05 28.91 -8.00
N ALA A 312 19.30 28.89 -6.70
CA ALA A 312 20.11 29.87 -6.00
C ALA A 312 21.50 29.31 -5.68
N GLY A 313 22.54 30.09 -5.97
CA GLY A 313 23.89 29.85 -5.47
C GLY A 313 24.04 30.13 -3.98
N GLY A 314 23.14 30.95 -3.41
CA GLY A 314 23.05 31.29 -1.99
C GLY A 314 21.83 30.66 -1.28
N HIS A 315 21.33 31.36 -0.26
CA HIS A 315 20.17 30.94 0.53
C HIS A 315 18.84 31.33 -0.14
N ILE A 316 17.73 30.66 0.15
CA ILE A 316 16.42 31.14 -0.33
C ILE A 316 15.99 32.34 0.52
N PHE A 317 15.80 32.13 1.82
CA PHE A 317 15.49 33.17 2.79
C PHE A 317 16.70 33.48 3.66
N ASP A 318 17.23 34.68 3.52
CA ASP A 318 18.21 35.29 4.42
C ASP A 318 17.60 36.56 5.04
N VAL A 319 16.59 36.37 5.88
CA VAL A 319 15.78 37.46 6.42
C VAL A 319 16.06 37.66 7.90
N THR A 320 16.62 38.80 8.28
CA THR A 320 16.89 39.16 9.68
C THR A 320 15.63 39.66 10.40
N GLY A 321 15.52 39.43 11.71
CA GLY A 321 14.40 39.93 12.54
C GLY A 321 13.25 38.92 12.74
N THR A 322 12.14 39.38 13.30
CA THR A 322 10.96 38.54 13.66
C THR A 322 9.97 38.34 12.50
N VAL A 323 10.46 38.39 11.26
CA VAL A 323 9.62 38.27 10.06
C VAL A 323 9.18 36.83 9.90
N GLY A 324 7.87 36.61 9.76
CA GLY A 324 7.31 35.31 9.42
C GLY A 324 7.47 35.01 7.92
N SER A 325 7.29 33.74 7.54
CA SER A 325 7.22 33.40 6.12
C SER A 325 6.37 32.18 5.86
N LYS A 326 5.78 32.13 4.68
CA LYS A 326 4.96 31.03 4.22
C LYS A 326 5.47 30.54 2.87
N THR A 327 5.72 29.24 2.76
CA THR A 327 6.00 28.57 1.48
C THR A 327 4.84 27.62 1.20
N VAL A 328 4.05 27.91 0.16
CA VAL A 328 2.82 27.17 -0.12
C VAL A 328 2.71 26.75 -1.57
N ALA A 329 2.45 25.46 -1.78
CA ALA A 329 1.94 24.95 -3.04
C ALA A 329 0.47 24.53 -2.85
N SER A 330 -0.44 25.05 -3.67
CA SER A 330 -1.85 24.65 -3.61
C SER A 330 -2.52 24.46 -4.97
N ASP A 331 -3.59 23.67 -4.98
CA ASP A 331 -4.52 23.52 -6.11
C ASP A 331 -3.82 23.05 -7.39
N GLY A 332 -2.94 22.05 -7.31
CA GLY A 332 -2.12 21.57 -8.43
C GLY A 332 -0.84 22.38 -8.70
N GLY A 333 -0.47 23.31 -7.81
CA GLY A 333 0.75 24.12 -7.93
C GLY A 333 2.02 23.41 -7.45
N SER A 334 3.18 23.87 -7.94
CA SER A 334 4.47 23.27 -7.58
C SER A 334 5.57 24.29 -7.25
N ILE A 335 6.36 24.02 -6.21
CA ILE A 335 7.57 24.77 -5.86
C ILE A 335 8.75 23.80 -5.85
N ASN A 336 9.78 24.11 -6.64
CA ASN A 336 11.00 23.32 -6.76
C ASN A 336 12.20 24.19 -6.43
N VAL A 337 13.01 23.79 -5.46
CA VAL A 337 14.37 24.31 -5.26
C VAL A 337 15.33 23.24 -5.74
N THR A 338 16.00 23.47 -6.87
CA THR A 338 16.94 22.51 -7.46
C THR A 338 18.39 22.79 -7.06
N LYS A 339 18.65 23.99 -6.54
CA LYS A 339 19.93 24.41 -5.99
C LYS A 339 19.67 25.50 -4.94
N GLY A 340 20.29 25.34 -3.79
CA GLY A 340 20.32 26.32 -2.71
C GLY A 340 21.27 25.83 -1.62
N THR A 341 21.88 26.75 -0.87
CA THR A 341 22.65 26.37 0.32
C THR A 341 21.70 26.05 1.47
N ASN A 342 21.06 27.08 2.05
CA ASN A 342 20.02 26.90 3.07
C ASN A 342 18.68 27.43 2.56
N PHE A 343 17.56 26.81 2.98
CA PHE A 343 16.25 27.36 2.68
C PHE A 343 15.94 28.55 3.60
N TYR A 344 16.09 28.38 4.92
CA TYR A 344 16.03 29.47 5.91
C TYR A 344 17.38 29.65 6.62
N GLN A 345 18.08 30.72 6.29
CA GLN A 345 19.35 31.12 6.92
C GLN A 345 19.13 31.84 8.24
N ASN A 346 18.14 32.74 8.28
CA ASN A 346 17.85 33.62 9.41
C ASN A 346 16.34 33.67 9.73
N GLY A 347 16.01 34.11 10.96
CA GLY A 347 14.64 34.20 11.49
C GLY A 347 14.15 32.91 12.16
N THR A 348 13.38 33.06 13.24
CA THR A 348 13.15 31.96 14.20
C THR A 348 11.69 31.61 14.48
N THR A 349 10.72 32.30 13.89
CA THR A 349 9.30 32.12 14.22
C THR A 349 8.39 32.17 13.00
N ASN A 350 7.27 31.45 13.06
CA ASN A 350 6.18 31.51 12.08
C ASN A 350 6.64 31.21 10.64
N ARG A 351 7.42 30.12 10.47
CA ARG A 351 7.91 29.65 9.18
C ARG A 351 7.11 28.44 8.73
N LEU A 352 6.06 28.66 7.93
CA LEU A 352 5.16 27.61 7.45
C LEU A 352 5.66 27.03 6.12
N ILE A 353 5.67 25.70 5.99
CA ILE A 353 5.79 25.00 4.71
C ILE A 353 4.53 24.13 4.53
N SER A 354 3.75 24.36 3.49
CA SER A 354 2.45 23.70 3.31
C SER A 354 2.17 23.32 1.87
N ALA A 355 1.74 22.08 1.65
CA ALA A 355 1.24 21.60 0.37
C ALA A 355 -0.21 21.12 0.54
N THR A 356 -1.14 21.62 -0.27
CA THR A 356 -2.58 21.29 -0.14
C THR A 356 -3.26 21.15 -1.50
N ASN A 357 -4.25 20.27 -1.58
CA ASN A 357 -5.10 20.08 -2.77
C ASN A 357 -4.26 19.84 -4.05
N ASP A 358 -3.60 18.68 -4.12
CA ASP A 358 -2.66 18.30 -5.18
C ASP A 358 -1.44 19.24 -5.29
N GLY A 359 -1.01 19.85 -4.17
CA GLY A 359 0.16 20.73 -4.12
C GLY A 359 1.46 19.95 -3.96
N HIS A 360 2.56 20.44 -4.55
CA HIS A 360 3.85 19.76 -4.50
C HIS A 360 5.01 20.72 -4.16
N ILE A 361 5.79 20.38 -3.14
CA ILE A 361 7.00 21.11 -2.75
C ILE A 361 8.18 20.15 -2.78
N ASN A 362 9.25 20.50 -3.50
CA ASN A 362 10.49 19.73 -3.56
C ASN A 362 11.69 20.65 -3.33
N LEU A 363 12.46 20.39 -2.27
CA LEU A 363 13.57 21.22 -1.82
C LEU A 363 14.86 20.40 -1.82
N GLN A 364 15.79 20.72 -2.72
CA GLN A 364 17.14 20.14 -2.77
C GLN A 364 18.17 21.19 -2.33
N LEU A 365 18.84 20.93 -1.21
CA LEU A 365 19.67 21.90 -0.51
C LEU A 365 21.05 21.30 -0.20
N ALA A 366 22.10 22.08 -0.47
CA ALA A 366 23.49 21.75 -0.15
C ALA A 366 23.86 22.00 1.33
N GLY A 367 22.94 22.60 2.10
CA GLY A 367 23.07 22.88 3.52
C GLY A 367 21.85 22.37 4.26
N THR A 368 21.06 23.27 4.85
CA THR A 368 19.98 22.95 5.80
C THR A 368 18.63 23.53 5.39
N LEU A 369 17.53 22.93 5.85
CA LEU A 369 16.20 23.53 5.70
C LEU A 369 16.05 24.73 6.65
N TYR A 370 16.42 24.52 7.93
CA TYR A 370 16.39 25.54 8.97
C TYR A 370 17.75 25.63 9.67
N ASN A 371 18.42 26.77 9.54
CA ASN A 371 19.71 27.05 10.16
C ASN A 371 19.61 27.61 11.59
N LEU A 372 18.47 28.23 11.95
CA LEU A 372 18.22 28.79 13.29
C LEU A 372 17.00 28.15 13.96
N ALA A 373 16.90 28.34 15.28
CA ALA A 373 15.83 27.78 16.11
C ALA A 373 14.46 28.20 15.57
N GLN A 374 13.49 27.30 15.58
CA GLN A 374 12.15 27.52 15.06
C GLN A 374 11.10 27.40 16.15
N THR A 375 10.12 28.30 16.12
CA THR A 375 8.94 28.25 16.97
C THR A 375 7.68 28.53 16.17
N ASN A 376 6.66 27.67 16.33
CA ASN A 376 5.40 27.75 15.57
C ASN A 376 5.64 27.71 14.05
N SER A 377 6.50 26.79 13.59
CA SER A 377 6.89 26.65 12.18
C SER A 377 6.47 25.27 11.65
N PRO A 378 5.16 24.99 11.53
CA PRO A 378 4.68 23.68 11.13
C PRO A 378 5.00 23.36 9.66
N MET A 379 5.10 22.06 9.37
CA MET A 379 5.17 21.51 8.02
C MET A 379 3.98 20.60 7.78
N SER A 380 3.20 20.84 6.71
CA SER A 380 1.96 20.09 6.47
C SER A 380 1.74 19.73 5.00
N ALA A 381 1.43 18.47 4.71
CA ALA A 381 0.92 18.04 3.40
C ALA A 381 -0.49 17.47 3.57
N THR A 382 -1.47 17.94 2.79
CA THR A 382 -2.87 17.47 2.87
C THR A 382 -3.53 17.36 1.50
N GLN A 383 -4.55 16.49 1.35
CA GLN A 383 -5.32 16.33 0.12
C GLN A 383 -4.44 15.97 -1.10
N ASN A 384 -3.92 14.75 -1.13
CA ASN A 384 -3.08 14.20 -2.20
C ASN A 384 -1.81 15.02 -2.51
N SER A 385 -1.25 15.70 -1.50
CA SER A 385 -0.12 16.60 -1.68
C SER A 385 1.21 15.97 -1.29
N SER A 386 2.33 16.56 -1.72
CA SER A 386 3.66 16.10 -1.34
C SER A 386 4.61 17.21 -0.89
N ILE A 387 5.45 16.90 0.10
CA ILE A 387 6.62 17.69 0.49
C ILE A 387 7.84 16.78 0.52
N ASP A 388 8.81 17.05 -0.35
CA ASP A 388 10.07 16.33 -0.44
C ASP A 388 11.23 17.28 -0.09
N VAL A 389 12.01 16.96 0.94
CA VAL A 389 13.16 17.75 1.35
C VAL A 389 14.39 16.85 1.37
N LYS A 390 15.41 17.24 0.62
CA LYS A 390 16.73 16.60 0.62
C LYS A 390 17.80 17.61 0.99
N THR A 391 18.57 17.30 2.03
CA THR A 391 19.70 18.10 2.51
C THR A 391 20.99 17.29 2.49
N THR A 392 22.12 17.91 2.14
CA THR A 392 23.45 17.30 2.38
C THR A 392 23.99 17.65 3.77
N GLY A 393 23.56 18.77 4.35
CA GLY A 393 23.77 19.11 5.75
C GLY A 393 22.67 18.55 6.65
N VAL A 394 22.54 19.08 7.87
CA VAL A 394 21.43 18.75 8.78
C VAL A 394 20.12 19.32 8.22
N THR A 395 18.99 18.61 8.31
CA THR A 395 17.70 19.20 7.90
C THR A 395 17.30 20.35 8.83
N PHE A 396 17.24 20.11 10.14
CA PHE A 396 16.96 21.08 11.18
C PHE A 396 18.18 21.25 12.10
N ASP A 397 18.99 22.28 11.82
CA ASP A 397 20.27 22.55 12.52
C ASP A 397 20.08 23.09 13.95
N ALA A 398 18.89 23.60 14.23
CA ALA A 398 18.58 24.26 15.50
C ALA A 398 17.18 23.86 16.02
N SER A 399 16.92 24.24 17.28
CA SER A 399 15.81 23.69 18.06
C SER A 399 14.44 23.91 17.41
N GLN A 400 13.56 22.92 17.51
CA GLN A 400 12.19 22.96 17.02
C GLN A 400 11.22 22.97 18.20
N THR A 401 10.39 24.01 18.30
CA THR A 401 9.38 24.14 19.35
C THR A 401 8.01 24.40 18.74
N LYS A 402 7.00 23.57 19.03
CA LYS A 402 5.64 23.74 18.48
C LYS A 402 5.61 23.77 16.94
N SER A 403 6.46 22.97 16.31
CA SER A 403 6.64 22.90 14.85
C SER A 403 6.35 21.47 14.36
N PRO A 404 5.08 21.02 14.40
CA PRO A 404 4.72 19.66 14.01
C PRO A 404 4.98 19.40 12.52
N VAL A 405 5.17 18.11 12.18
CA VAL A 405 5.28 17.61 10.80
C VAL A 405 4.11 16.66 10.54
N THR A 406 3.19 17.04 9.65
CA THR A 406 1.90 16.34 9.47
C THR A 406 1.59 16.02 8.02
N ALA A 407 1.27 14.76 7.70
CA ALA A 407 0.73 14.33 6.42
C ALA A 407 -0.69 13.79 6.61
N ASP A 408 -1.66 14.31 5.85
CA ASP A 408 -3.07 13.91 5.92
C ASP A 408 -3.71 13.68 4.54
N GLN A 409 -4.75 12.85 4.46
CA GLN A 409 -5.55 12.62 3.25
C GLN A 409 -4.70 12.23 2.01
N ASN A 410 -4.13 11.03 2.03
CA ASN A 410 -3.28 10.45 0.97
C ASN A 410 -2.05 11.31 0.59
N SER A 411 -1.49 12.03 1.56
CA SER A 411 -0.35 12.92 1.32
C SER A 411 0.97 12.30 1.76
N THR A 412 2.09 12.81 1.24
CA THR A 412 3.43 12.30 1.58
C THR A 412 4.36 13.41 2.05
N ILE A 413 5.12 13.16 3.11
CA ILE A 413 6.28 13.98 3.49
C ILE A 413 7.53 13.11 3.55
N ASN A 414 8.56 13.47 2.79
CA ASN A 414 9.86 12.82 2.80
C ASN A 414 10.95 13.79 3.24
N LEU A 415 11.61 13.51 4.36
CA LEU A 415 12.75 14.28 4.86
C LEU A 415 14.00 13.41 4.81
N ALA A 416 14.93 13.75 3.93
CA ALA A 416 16.20 13.06 3.77
C ALA A 416 17.38 14.00 4.05
N SER A 417 18.34 13.52 4.84
CA SER A 417 19.58 14.22 5.16
C SER A 417 20.77 13.27 5.02
N ASP A 418 21.87 13.72 4.41
CA ASP A 418 23.15 12.98 4.47
C ASP A 418 23.83 13.07 5.86
N SER A 419 23.28 13.88 6.76
CA SER A 419 23.69 14.08 8.15
C SER A 419 22.53 13.73 9.10
N ASN A 420 22.30 14.55 10.13
CA ASN A 420 21.17 14.41 11.05
C ASN A 420 19.89 15.01 10.46
N VAL A 421 18.72 14.43 10.75
CA VAL A 421 17.46 15.12 10.43
C VAL A 421 17.24 16.25 11.44
N PHE A 422 17.25 15.97 12.74
CA PHE A 422 17.12 16.96 13.81
C PHE A 422 18.39 17.02 14.66
N ASP A 423 19.20 18.08 14.56
CA ASP A 423 20.49 18.18 15.30
C ASP A 423 20.40 18.88 16.66
N ALA A 424 19.28 19.55 16.94
CA ALA A 424 19.04 20.25 18.20
C ALA A 424 17.75 19.78 18.88
N TYR A 425 17.34 20.51 19.91
CA TYR A 425 16.19 20.15 20.76
C TYR A 425 14.87 20.14 20.00
N VAL A 426 14.16 19.02 20.01
CA VAL A 426 12.77 18.92 19.52
C VAL A 426 11.81 18.91 20.71
N GLN A 427 10.87 19.85 20.74
CA GLN A 427 9.90 20.04 21.82
C GLN A 427 8.51 20.36 21.25
N ASP A 428 7.45 19.76 21.83
CA ASP A 428 6.06 20.03 21.46
C ASP A 428 5.77 19.93 19.94
N SER A 429 6.53 19.08 19.23
CA SER A 429 6.54 19.01 17.76
C SER A 429 6.28 17.57 17.30
N PRO A 430 5.03 17.08 17.40
CA PRO A 430 4.68 15.72 17.01
C PRO A 430 4.85 15.51 15.50
N ILE A 431 5.04 14.25 15.11
CA ILE A 431 5.15 13.82 13.71
C ILE A 431 4.03 12.82 13.43
N SER A 432 3.17 13.08 12.44
CA SER A 432 1.97 12.26 12.23
C SER A 432 1.59 12.06 10.76
N ALA A 433 1.30 10.81 10.40
CA ALA A 433 0.66 10.42 9.14
C ALA A 433 -0.76 9.90 9.40
N THR A 434 -1.77 10.48 8.74
CA THR A 434 -3.19 10.10 8.87
C THR A 434 -3.92 9.98 7.54
N ASN A 435 -5.02 9.24 7.51
CA ASN A 435 -5.94 9.06 6.37
C ASN A 435 -5.21 8.67 5.07
N GLY A 436 -4.55 7.51 5.07
CA GLY A 436 -3.85 6.96 3.89
C GLY A 436 -2.51 7.61 3.58
N SER A 437 -1.96 8.41 4.50
CA SER A 437 -0.77 9.22 4.26
C SER A 437 0.54 8.51 4.65
N GLN A 438 1.67 9.10 4.24
CA GLN A 438 3.00 8.58 4.54
C GLN A 438 3.96 9.68 5.01
N ILE A 439 4.76 9.36 6.04
CA ILE A 439 5.95 10.14 6.41
C ILE A 439 7.18 9.26 6.38
N ASN A 440 8.22 9.69 5.68
CA ASN A 440 9.54 9.03 5.71
C ASN A 440 10.61 9.99 6.21
N LEU A 441 11.35 9.58 7.23
CA LEU A 441 12.50 10.31 7.77
C LEU A 441 13.75 9.45 7.56
N ASN A 442 14.73 9.98 6.83
CA ASN A 442 15.96 9.27 6.48
C ASN A 442 17.19 10.12 6.84
N ALA A 443 17.96 9.64 7.82
CA ALA A 443 19.18 10.27 8.28
C ALA A 443 20.42 9.45 7.89
N GLY A 444 21.37 10.10 7.23
CA GLY A 444 22.71 9.59 6.96
C GLY A 444 23.56 9.43 8.23
N LYS A 445 23.12 10.03 9.34
CA LYS A 445 23.64 9.84 10.71
C LYS A 445 22.47 9.61 11.68
N ASP A 446 22.09 10.61 12.49
CA ASP A 446 21.07 10.49 13.53
C ASP A 446 19.72 11.04 13.11
N LEU A 447 18.64 10.39 13.54
CA LEU A 447 17.31 10.96 13.34
C LEU A 447 17.11 12.16 14.28
N PHE A 448 17.38 11.98 15.56
CA PHE A 448 17.31 13.02 16.58
C PHE A 448 18.62 13.11 17.36
N ALA A 449 19.21 14.29 17.46
CA ALA A 449 20.29 14.53 18.42
C ALA A 449 19.74 14.65 19.84
N TYR A 450 18.64 15.40 20.03
CA TYR A 450 18.01 15.63 21.33
C TYR A 450 16.48 15.79 21.22
N ILE A 451 15.74 15.24 22.19
CA ILE A 451 14.29 15.44 22.36
C ILE A 451 14.03 15.98 23.77
N TYR A 452 13.27 17.07 23.92
CA TYR A 452 12.99 17.73 25.19
C TYR A 452 11.59 17.44 25.75
N SER A 453 11.39 17.74 27.03
CA SER A 453 10.10 17.57 27.71
C SER A 453 9.05 18.51 27.13
N PRO A 454 7.80 18.06 26.99
CA PRO A 454 6.71 18.95 26.64
C PRO A 454 6.55 20.04 27.72
N THR A 455 6.12 21.22 27.29
CA THR A 455 5.68 22.23 28.28
C THR A 455 4.40 21.74 28.98
N SER A 456 4.22 22.08 30.26
CA SER A 456 3.11 21.56 31.09
C SER A 456 1.76 21.72 30.37
N GLY A 457 1.04 20.62 30.15
CA GLY A 457 -0.26 20.61 29.45
C GLY A 457 -0.20 20.17 27.97
N ASN A 458 0.99 19.95 27.40
CA ASN A 458 1.13 19.43 26.03
C ASN A 458 1.31 17.90 26.00
N PRO A 459 0.88 17.24 24.90
CA PRO A 459 1.12 15.81 24.72
C PRO A 459 2.63 15.52 24.65
N LEU A 460 3.01 14.32 25.09
CA LEU A 460 4.36 13.79 24.91
C LEU A 460 4.78 13.89 23.43
N MET A 461 6.09 14.01 23.15
CA MET A 461 6.57 13.85 21.78
C MET A 461 6.06 12.51 21.27
N GLN A 462 5.35 12.56 20.15
CA GLN A 462 4.67 11.41 19.59
C GLN A 462 4.96 11.26 18.10
N LEU A 463 5.24 10.02 17.70
CA LEU A 463 5.31 9.56 16.32
C LEU A 463 4.06 8.73 16.02
N THR A 464 3.21 9.22 15.13
CA THR A 464 1.89 8.62 14.85
C THR A 464 1.75 8.15 13.40
N ALA A 465 1.25 6.94 13.22
CA ALA A 465 0.68 6.48 11.95
C ALA A 465 -0.67 5.82 12.24
N ASP A 466 -1.78 6.35 11.73
CA ASP A 466 -3.09 5.72 11.90
C ASP A 466 -3.22 4.39 11.14
N SER A 467 -4.34 3.68 11.30
CA SER A 467 -4.58 2.34 10.73
C SER A 467 -4.48 2.24 9.21
N THR A 468 -4.46 3.36 8.49
CA THR A 468 -4.37 3.41 7.03
C THR A 468 -3.04 3.98 6.53
N SER A 469 -2.22 4.50 7.45
CA SER A 469 -1.06 5.32 7.14
C SER A 469 0.25 4.59 7.39
N LYS A 470 1.34 5.17 6.89
CA LYS A 470 2.68 4.55 6.92
C LYS A 470 3.73 5.50 7.47
N MET A 471 4.69 4.96 8.21
CA MET A 471 5.85 5.68 8.70
C MET A 471 7.14 4.90 8.42
N GLY A 472 8.08 5.55 7.74
CA GLY A 472 9.43 5.06 7.51
C GLY A 472 10.46 5.84 8.34
N LEU A 473 11.24 5.16 9.18
CA LEU A 473 12.27 5.79 10.01
C LEU A 473 13.63 5.12 9.77
N VAL A 474 14.57 5.85 9.21
CA VAL A 474 15.92 5.33 8.94
C VAL A 474 16.96 6.25 9.56
N ALA A 475 17.87 5.67 10.33
CA ALA A 475 19.03 6.37 10.87
C ALA A 475 20.26 5.46 10.82
N LYS A 476 21.28 5.88 10.06
CA LYS A 476 22.50 5.07 9.91
C LYS A 476 23.28 4.91 11.22
N ASP A 477 23.29 5.94 12.05
CA ASP A 477 24.01 5.96 13.33
C ASP A 477 23.07 5.66 14.50
N ALA A 478 22.24 6.62 14.92
CA ALA A 478 21.31 6.42 16.01
C ALA A 478 19.92 7.00 15.73
N PHE A 479 18.87 6.35 16.22
CA PHE A 479 17.55 6.96 16.26
C PHE A 479 17.57 8.22 17.13
N ILE A 480 18.15 8.14 18.33
CA ILE A 480 18.36 9.27 19.24
C ILE A 480 19.82 9.30 19.74
N ARG A 481 20.57 10.39 19.53
CA ARG A 481 21.95 10.48 20.01
C ARG A 481 22.02 10.65 21.54
N ASN A 482 21.37 11.70 22.07
CA ASN A 482 21.41 12.08 23.47
C ASN A 482 20.00 12.08 24.07
N ALA A 483 19.70 11.09 24.90
CA ALA A 483 18.42 11.01 25.60
C ALA A 483 18.37 11.96 26.80
N GLN A 484 17.26 12.69 26.95
CA GLN A 484 16.87 13.32 28.22
C GLN A 484 15.70 12.57 28.88
N ALA A 485 15.37 12.90 30.13
CA ALA A 485 14.36 12.20 30.96
C ALA A 485 12.89 12.27 30.46
N SER A 486 12.62 12.99 29.38
CA SER A 486 11.27 13.21 28.84
C SER A 486 10.70 11.98 28.14
N GLY A 487 9.39 11.72 28.22
CA GLY A 487 8.80 10.59 27.51
C GLY A 487 8.78 10.74 25.98
N LEU A 488 8.83 9.61 25.26
CA LEU A 488 8.59 9.50 23.82
C LEU A 488 7.60 8.37 23.54
N LYS A 489 6.59 8.64 22.72
CA LYS A 489 5.57 7.67 22.35
C LYS A 489 5.58 7.36 20.84
N PHE A 490 5.60 6.07 20.52
CA PHE A 490 5.20 5.55 19.22
C PHE A 490 3.74 5.14 19.31
N ASP A 491 2.91 5.62 18.40
CA ASP A 491 1.48 5.35 18.35
C ASP A 491 1.08 4.91 16.94
N ILE A 492 1.22 3.61 16.69
CA ILE A 492 1.21 3.02 15.35
C ILE A 492 0.00 2.10 15.23
N GLY A 493 -1.02 2.52 14.49
CA GLY A 493 -2.12 1.66 14.05
C GLY A 493 -1.93 1.09 12.64
N GLY A 494 -1.15 1.77 11.80
CA GLY A 494 -0.88 1.34 10.41
C GLY A 494 0.47 0.65 10.30
N GLN A 495 1.31 1.13 9.37
CA GLN A 495 2.63 0.53 9.12
C GLN A 495 3.77 1.36 9.70
N LEU A 496 4.69 0.71 10.42
CA LEU A 496 6.01 1.25 10.78
C LEU A 496 7.11 0.38 10.17
N SER A 497 8.02 1.00 9.41
CA SER A 497 9.28 0.38 9.00
C SER A 497 10.43 1.22 9.55
N ALA A 498 11.22 0.63 10.45
CA ALA A 498 12.27 1.32 11.17
C ALA A 498 13.61 0.57 11.07
N MET A 499 14.69 1.28 10.73
CA MET A 499 16.04 0.74 10.71
C MET A 499 17.03 1.72 11.33
N PHE A 500 17.67 1.30 12.42
CA PHE A 500 18.61 2.13 13.16
C PHE A 500 19.97 1.43 13.34
N GLY A 501 21.07 2.18 13.25
CA GLY A 501 22.36 1.67 13.74
C GLY A 501 22.29 1.36 15.25
N GLN A 502 21.84 2.34 16.02
CA GLN A 502 21.59 2.25 17.46
C GLN A 502 20.24 2.88 17.76
N TYR A 503 19.57 2.43 18.81
CA TYR A 503 18.38 3.15 19.29
C TYR A 503 18.82 4.41 20.06
N PHE A 504 19.80 4.26 20.97
CA PHE A 504 20.50 5.37 21.62
C PHE A 504 22.01 5.27 21.49
N ALA A 505 22.70 6.40 21.40
CA ALA A 505 24.17 6.40 21.50
C ALA A 505 24.67 6.65 22.93
N ASN A 506 24.02 7.50 23.72
CA ASN A 506 24.45 7.84 25.09
C ASN A 506 23.41 7.40 26.15
N SER A 507 23.82 7.34 27.43
CA SER A 507 23.04 6.77 28.56
C SER A 507 21.58 7.28 28.64
N SER A 508 20.64 6.40 29.00
CA SER A 508 19.20 6.65 28.90
C SER A 508 18.48 6.71 30.25
N ASP A 509 17.76 7.81 30.52
CA ASP A 509 16.76 7.93 31.60
C ASP A 509 15.34 8.19 31.05
N ARG A 510 15.09 7.91 29.77
CA ARG A 510 13.85 8.28 29.06
C ARG A 510 12.74 7.22 29.21
N PRO A 511 11.51 7.60 29.62
CA PRO A 511 10.33 6.76 29.45
C PRO A 511 10.00 6.55 27.95
N LEU A 512 9.88 5.30 27.53
CA LEU A 512 9.47 4.94 26.17
C LEU A 512 8.15 4.19 26.16
N PHE A 513 7.27 4.60 25.25
CA PHE A 513 5.95 4.02 25.09
C PHE A 513 5.81 3.53 23.65
N HIS A 514 5.73 2.22 23.47
CA HIS A 514 5.46 1.62 22.18
C HIS A 514 4.01 1.13 22.16
N ASP A 515 3.09 1.97 21.66
CA ASP A 515 1.70 1.61 21.42
C ASP A 515 1.54 1.17 19.96
N PHE A 516 1.74 -0.12 19.69
CA PHE A 516 1.40 -0.74 18.41
C PHE A 516 -0.04 -1.21 18.52
N ARG A 517 -0.97 -0.45 17.94
CA ARG A 517 -2.42 -0.71 18.06
C ARG A 517 -2.85 -1.89 17.20
N ASP A 518 -4.09 -2.30 17.36
CA ASP A 518 -4.68 -3.40 16.63
C ASP A 518 -4.51 -3.25 15.11
N ASN A 519 -4.25 -4.37 14.43
CA ASN A 519 -4.00 -4.47 12.98
C ASN A 519 -2.73 -3.76 12.48
N SER A 520 -1.84 -3.32 13.39
CA SER A 520 -0.61 -2.65 12.97
C SER A 520 0.38 -3.62 12.33
N THR A 521 1.22 -3.10 11.43
CA THR A 521 2.36 -3.82 10.85
C THR A 521 3.64 -3.11 11.20
N VAL A 522 4.51 -3.73 12.00
CA VAL A 522 5.75 -3.13 12.48
C VAL A 522 6.94 -4.01 12.09
N ASP A 523 7.93 -3.41 11.45
CA ASP A 523 9.26 -3.99 11.26
C ASP A 523 10.30 -3.03 11.82
N LEU A 524 11.03 -3.46 12.85
CA LEU A 524 12.07 -2.67 13.51
C LEU A 524 13.38 -3.44 13.52
N THR A 525 14.42 -2.87 12.91
CA THR A 525 15.74 -3.48 12.82
C THR A 525 16.81 -2.60 13.47
N ILE A 526 17.62 -3.19 14.35
CA ILE A 526 18.83 -2.58 14.89
C ILE A 526 20.06 -3.33 14.38
N ASN A 527 20.98 -2.66 13.68
CA ASN A 527 22.06 -3.32 12.92
C ASN A 527 23.48 -2.73 13.12
N GLY A 528 23.62 -1.66 13.90
CA GLY A 528 24.91 -1.04 14.22
C GLY A 528 25.54 -1.56 15.50
N ALA A 529 26.81 -1.21 15.73
CA ALA A 529 27.48 -1.48 17.00
C ALA A 529 26.90 -0.59 18.11
N GLN A 530 26.61 -1.16 19.27
CA GLN A 530 26.04 -0.43 20.40
C GLN A 530 27.12 0.16 21.32
N SER A 531 26.92 1.41 21.73
CA SER A 531 27.86 2.19 22.54
C SER A 531 27.46 2.36 24.02
N ALA A 532 26.19 2.10 24.36
CA ALA A 532 25.68 2.18 25.72
C ALA A 532 25.01 0.87 26.14
N ALA A 533 25.18 0.41 27.39
CA ALA A 533 24.68 -0.88 27.88
C ALA A 533 23.17 -0.86 28.26
N ASN A 534 22.31 -0.25 27.44
CA ASN A 534 20.90 -0.04 27.75
C ASN A 534 19.96 -1.00 26.99
N GLY A 535 20.51 -2.02 26.34
CA GLY A 535 19.74 -2.87 25.42
C GLY A 535 19.42 -2.17 24.10
N LEU A 536 18.95 -2.93 23.11
CA LEU A 536 18.68 -2.39 21.77
C LEU A 536 17.40 -1.56 21.73
N ILE A 537 16.40 -1.92 22.53
CA ILE A 537 15.19 -1.13 22.77
C ILE A 537 15.09 -0.95 24.30
N PRO A 538 15.45 0.22 24.84
CA PRO A 538 15.49 0.43 26.28
C PRO A 538 14.11 0.80 26.82
N LEU A 539 13.51 -0.11 27.57
CA LEU A 539 12.36 0.16 28.42
C LEU A 539 12.79 0.41 29.88
N GLY A 540 14.06 0.75 30.10
CA GLY A 540 14.70 0.80 31.43
C GLY A 540 14.22 1.92 32.37
N SER A 541 13.52 2.94 31.86
CA SER A 541 13.00 4.04 32.67
C SER A 541 11.62 3.69 33.23
N THR A 542 11.35 4.04 34.49
CA THR A 542 10.10 3.72 35.19
C THR A 542 8.87 4.16 34.39
N GLY A 543 7.93 3.24 34.20
CA GLY A 543 6.69 3.49 33.44
C GLY A 543 6.80 3.22 31.94
N SER A 544 7.98 2.92 31.40
CA SER A 544 8.12 2.50 30.00
C SER A 544 7.40 1.18 29.73
N TYR A 545 6.86 1.02 28.53
CA TYR A 545 6.18 -0.20 28.12
C TYR A 545 6.19 -0.42 26.61
N MET A 546 5.87 -1.65 26.20
CA MET A 546 5.49 -2.02 24.85
C MET A 546 4.13 -2.74 24.87
N LYS A 547 3.17 -2.24 24.11
CA LYS A 547 1.83 -2.81 23.94
C LYS A 547 1.62 -3.12 22.47
N ILE A 548 1.36 -4.39 22.16
CA ILE A 548 1.03 -4.87 20.83
C ILE A 548 -0.43 -5.31 20.86
N GLY A 549 -1.29 -4.58 20.15
CA GLY A 549 -2.72 -4.81 20.06
C GLY A 549 -3.08 -5.88 19.03
N ASP A 550 -4.31 -6.38 19.07
CA ASP A 550 -4.75 -7.60 18.38
C ASP A 550 -4.62 -7.54 16.85
N HIS A 551 -4.47 -8.70 16.21
CA HIS A 551 -4.28 -8.88 14.76
C HIS A 551 -3.09 -8.10 14.17
N SER A 552 -2.14 -7.69 15.00
CA SER A 552 -0.93 -7.01 14.54
C SER A 552 0.11 -8.00 14.01
N LYS A 553 1.00 -7.51 13.15
CA LYS A 553 2.20 -8.23 12.71
C LYS A 553 3.43 -7.42 13.09
N VAL A 554 4.19 -7.88 14.09
CA VAL A 554 5.36 -7.18 14.61
C VAL A 554 6.60 -8.03 14.46
N THR A 555 7.63 -7.50 13.82
CA THR A 555 8.96 -8.12 13.73
C THR A 555 10.00 -7.17 14.30
N ILE A 556 10.80 -7.67 15.25
CA ILE A 556 11.94 -6.95 15.81
C ILE A 556 13.20 -7.74 15.53
N ASN A 557 14.16 -7.12 14.85
CA ASN A 557 15.38 -7.74 14.39
C ASN A 557 16.60 -7.14 15.10
N ASN A 558 17.35 -7.99 15.78
CA ASN A 558 18.71 -7.70 16.25
C ASN A 558 19.72 -8.26 15.25
N GLN A 559 20.33 -7.39 14.48
CA GLN A 559 21.42 -7.72 13.55
C GLN A 559 22.77 -7.18 14.03
N THR A 560 22.85 -6.75 15.29
CA THR A 560 24.08 -6.20 15.88
C THR A 560 25.10 -7.29 16.19
N THR A 561 26.37 -6.91 16.32
CA THR A 561 27.45 -7.80 16.76
C THR A 561 27.80 -7.64 18.25
N THR A 562 27.14 -6.71 18.95
CA THR A 562 27.37 -6.42 20.36
C THR A 562 26.48 -7.27 21.26
N SER A 563 27.02 -7.72 22.39
CA SER A 563 26.28 -8.49 23.39
C SER A 563 25.39 -7.58 24.24
N GLN A 564 24.21 -7.23 23.74
CA GLN A 564 23.21 -6.44 24.46
C GLN A 564 21.81 -7.01 24.29
N SER A 565 21.08 -7.10 25.40
CA SER A 565 19.69 -7.55 25.42
C SER A 565 18.83 -6.77 24.42
N MET A 566 18.03 -7.47 23.61
CA MET A 566 17.21 -6.81 22.58
C MET A 566 16.23 -5.84 23.21
N ILE A 567 15.50 -6.27 24.24
CA ILE A 567 14.64 -5.42 25.06
C ILE A 567 15.14 -5.47 26.50
N LEU A 568 15.46 -4.30 27.06
CA LEU A 568 15.91 -4.16 28.44
C LEU A 568 14.94 -3.26 29.22
N GLY A 569 14.27 -3.81 30.22
CA GLY A 569 13.39 -3.07 31.13
C GLY A 569 14.09 -2.57 32.40
N ALA A 570 13.29 -1.99 33.30
CA ALA A 570 13.78 -1.36 34.52
C ALA A 570 14.16 -2.40 35.59
N SER A 571 15.34 -2.22 36.21
CA SER A 571 15.86 -3.15 37.23
C SER A 571 15.06 -3.13 38.54
N VAL A 572 14.28 -2.08 38.81
CA VAL A 572 13.48 -1.89 40.04
C VAL A 572 11.99 -1.88 39.67
N GLY A 573 11.50 -2.98 39.13
CA GLY A 573 10.12 -3.10 38.64
C GLY A 573 10.12 -3.27 37.13
N ASN A 574 10.09 -4.54 36.71
CA ASN A 574 10.14 -4.96 35.33
C ASN A 574 9.17 -4.17 34.42
N SER A 575 9.64 -3.81 33.22
CA SER A 575 8.84 -3.05 32.26
C SER A 575 7.85 -3.95 31.51
N LEU A 576 6.64 -3.47 31.28
CA LEU A 576 5.58 -4.27 30.64
C LEU A 576 5.84 -4.43 29.14
N VAL A 577 5.76 -5.67 28.67
CA VAL A 577 5.62 -6.03 27.25
C VAL A 577 4.36 -6.89 27.14
N SER A 578 3.27 -6.32 26.61
CA SER A 578 2.01 -7.04 26.41
C SER A 578 1.76 -7.33 24.93
N ILE A 579 1.39 -8.56 24.61
CA ILE A 579 1.14 -9.04 23.25
C ILE A 579 -0.28 -9.57 23.17
N GLY A 580 -1.18 -8.89 22.46
CA GLY A 580 -2.53 -9.39 22.18
C GLY A 580 -2.55 -10.56 21.20
N ASP A 581 -3.68 -10.76 20.53
CA ASP A 581 -3.85 -11.83 19.53
C ASP A 581 -3.15 -11.50 18.21
N SER A 582 -1.81 -11.48 18.21
CA SER A 582 -0.94 -10.92 17.16
C SER A 582 0.24 -11.78 16.76
N ASP A 583 0.64 -11.77 15.49
CA ASP A 583 1.87 -12.43 15.04
C ASP A 583 3.09 -11.56 15.42
N VAL A 584 3.91 -12.02 16.38
CA VAL A 584 5.05 -11.27 16.91
C VAL A 584 6.32 -12.10 16.86
N THR A 585 7.33 -11.62 16.15
CA THR A 585 8.64 -12.27 16.03
C THR A 585 9.75 -11.39 16.58
N PHE A 586 10.54 -11.91 17.51
CA PHE A 586 11.80 -11.33 17.97
C PHE A 586 12.96 -12.18 17.44
N ASN A 587 13.72 -11.65 16.48
CA ASN A 587 14.87 -12.30 15.87
C ASN A 587 16.16 -11.80 16.52
N ASN A 588 16.84 -12.66 17.27
CA ASN A 588 18.08 -12.34 17.96
C ASN A 588 19.31 -12.55 17.06
N ASN A 589 20.42 -11.91 17.42
CA ASN A 589 21.70 -12.18 16.78
C ASN A 589 22.27 -13.54 17.23
N THR A 590 23.32 -14.00 16.56
CA THR A 590 24.01 -15.25 16.88
C THR A 590 25.05 -15.11 17.99
N VAL A 591 25.23 -13.92 18.56
CA VAL A 591 26.23 -13.64 19.61
C VAL A 591 25.83 -14.34 20.91
N THR A 592 26.69 -15.18 21.47
CA THR A 592 26.35 -16.15 22.52
C THR A 592 25.68 -15.55 23.75
N ASP A 593 26.17 -14.43 24.27
CA ASP A 593 25.69 -13.83 25.52
C ASP A 593 24.49 -12.88 25.37
N THR A 594 24.04 -12.62 24.15
CA THR A 594 22.93 -11.71 23.88
C THR A 594 21.58 -12.31 24.27
N ARG A 595 20.80 -11.59 25.07
CA ARG A 595 19.44 -11.95 25.49
C ARG A 595 18.40 -11.34 24.55
N ILE A 596 17.22 -11.93 24.45
CA ILE A 596 16.06 -11.24 23.86
C ILE A 596 15.45 -10.30 24.89
N PHE A 597 15.25 -10.79 26.12
CA PHE A 597 14.52 -10.10 27.17
C PHE A 597 15.34 -10.02 28.46
N GLU A 598 15.34 -8.86 29.10
CA GLU A 598 15.95 -8.65 30.43
C GLU A 598 15.17 -7.59 31.22
N HIS A 599 14.84 -7.86 32.49
CA HIS A 599 14.04 -7.00 33.37
C HIS A 599 12.66 -6.61 32.80
N ILE A 600 11.94 -7.56 32.21
CA ILE A 600 10.60 -7.32 31.63
C ILE A 600 9.50 -8.21 32.24
N ASN A 601 8.27 -7.73 32.15
CA ASN A 601 7.05 -8.50 32.39
C ASN A 601 6.40 -8.77 31.03
N LEU A 602 6.54 -9.98 30.53
CA LEU A 602 5.98 -10.43 29.25
C LEU A 602 4.63 -11.11 29.47
N ASN A 603 3.57 -10.53 28.89
CA ASN A 603 2.18 -10.98 29.08
C ASN A 603 1.48 -11.11 27.72
N LEU A 604 0.55 -12.07 27.62
CA LEU A 604 -0.35 -12.18 26.45
C LEU A 604 -1.59 -11.28 26.52
N GLU A 605 -1.71 -10.45 27.55
CA GLU A 605 -2.84 -9.54 27.74
C GLU A 605 -2.32 -8.19 28.24
N ASN A 606 -2.89 -7.12 27.69
CA ASN A 606 -2.70 -5.79 28.23
C ASN A 606 -3.48 -5.71 29.55
N PRO A 607 -2.84 -5.42 30.70
CA PRO A 607 -3.51 -5.40 32.00
C PRO A 607 -4.71 -4.44 32.10
N ASP A 608 -4.75 -3.45 31.20
CA ASP A 608 -5.82 -2.45 31.11
C ASP A 608 -6.90 -2.80 30.06
N SER A 609 -6.73 -3.90 29.32
CA SER A 609 -7.68 -4.34 28.28
C SER A 609 -8.92 -4.97 28.91
N GLN A 610 -10.10 -4.57 28.46
CA GLN A 610 -11.37 -5.23 28.80
C GLN A 610 -11.66 -6.40 27.85
N SER A 611 -10.65 -7.18 27.46
CA SER A 611 -10.90 -8.38 26.65
C SER A 611 -11.86 -9.30 27.42
N PRO A 612 -12.97 -9.74 26.81
CA PRO A 612 -13.93 -10.60 27.49
C PRO A 612 -13.43 -12.04 27.67
N HIS A 613 -12.25 -12.39 27.13
CA HIS A 613 -11.71 -13.74 27.15
C HIS A 613 -10.19 -13.76 27.39
N THR A 614 -9.71 -14.86 27.94
CA THR A 614 -8.29 -15.15 28.13
C THR A 614 -7.62 -15.44 26.78
N ILE A 615 -6.48 -14.83 26.51
CA ILE A 615 -5.75 -14.97 25.24
C ILE A 615 -4.82 -16.19 25.31
N TYR A 616 -4.96 -17.09 24.34
CA TYR A 616 -4.09 -18.26 24.14
C TYR A 616 -3.40 -18.18 22.78
N ARG A 617 -2.09 -18.42 22.73
CA ARG A 617 -1.29 -18.32 21.50
C ARG A 617 -0.43 -19.56 21.29
N GLY A 618 0.01 -19.77 20.05
CA GLY A 618 1.14 -20.63 19.75
C GLY A 618 2.45 -19.90 20.01
N VAL A 619 3.44 -20.58 20.56
CA VAL A 619 4.78 -20.05 20.80
C VAL A 619 5.84 -20.98 20.22
N SER A 620 6.66 -20.46 19.31
CA SER A 620 7.84 -21.14 18.79
C SER A 620 9.10 -20.51 19.38
N VAL A 621 9.95 -21.33 20.00
CA VAL A 621 11.26 -20.93 20.50
C VAL A 621 12.33 -21.64 19.68
N THR A 622 13.09 -20.87 18.90
CA THR A 622 14.25 -21.38 18.17
C THR A 622 15.52 -20.94 18.89
N GLU A 623 16.32 -21.89 19.35
CA GLU A 623 17.60 -21.62 20.00
C GLU A 623 18.69 -21.29 18.96
N LYS A 624 19.78 -20.65 19.41
CA LYS A 624 20.91 -20.26 18.54
C LYS A 624 21.60 -21.46 17.88
N ASN A 625 21.46 -22.65 18.47
CA ASN A 625 21.90 -23.92 17.87
C ASN A 625 20.91 -24.49 16.85
N GLN A 626 19.86 -23.74 16.47
CA GLN A 626 18.78 -24.12 15.55
C GLN A 626 17.77 -25.15 16.09
N THR A 627 17.85 -25.52 17.37
CA THR A 627 16.81 -26.36 17.99
C THR A 627 15.52 -25.57 18.09
N LYS A 628 14.43 -26.08 17.50
CA LYS A 628 13.10 -25.46 17.57
C LYS A 628 12.20 -26.27 18.51
N THR A 629 11.59 -25.59 19.47
CA THR A 629 10.51 -26.13 20.31
C THR A 629 9.24 -25.34 20.05
N VAL A 630 8.12 -26.05 19.85
CA VAL A 630 6.83 -25.44 19.53
C VAL A 630 5.84 -25.78 20.64
N PHE A 631 5.19 -24.75 21.15
CA PHE A 631 4.12 -24.84 22.15
C PHE A 631 2.83 -24.39 21.45
N PRO A 632 1.97 -25.34 21.03
CA PRO A 632 0.87 -25.05 20.11
C PRO A 632 -0.24 -24.18 20.71
N PHE A 633 -0.43 -24.21 22.04
CA PHE A 633 -1.51 -23.52 22.73
C PHE A 633 -1.14 -23.21 24.18
N VAL A 634 -0.75 -21.98 24.46
CA VAL A 634 -0.35 -21.53 25.79
C VAL A 634 -0.95 -20.18 26.14
N HIS A 635 -1.39 -20.04 27.38
CA HIS A 635 -1.55 -18.77 28.05
C HIS A 635 -0.41 -18.61 29.06
N PHE A 636 0.21 -17.44 29.15
CA PHE A 636 1.31 -17.22 30.09
C PHE A 636 1.50 -15.77 30.53
N THR A 637 2.14 -15.63 31.69
CA THR A 637 2.77 -14.41 32.17
C THR A 637 4.20 -14.75 32.58
N SER A 638 5.16 -13.87 32.30
CA SER A 638 6.58 -14.10 32.61
C SER A 638 7.27 -12.86 33.14
N ILE A 639 7.88 -12.99 34.31
CA ILE A 639 8.79 -12.03 34.91
C ILE A 639 10.21 -12.50 34.56
N ILE A 640 10.97 -11.72 33.80
CA ILE A 640 12.31 -12.09 33.33
C ILE A 640 13.33 -11.07 33.88
N GLY A 641 14.41 -11.53 34.51
CA GLY A 641 15.56 -10.77 35.01
C GLY A 641 15.76 -10.80 36.54
N ASN A 642 14.73 -10.49 37.32
CA ASN A 642 14.78 -10.46 38.80
C ASN A 642 14.09 -11.68 39.42
N GLY A 643 14.72 -12.85 39.30
CA GLY A 643 14.09 -14.12 39.66
C GLY A 643 13.06 -14.48 38.59
N ASP A 644 13.51 -15.26 37.61
CA ASP A 644 12.68 -15.63 36.45
C ASP A 644 11.49 -16.46 36.93
N ILE A 645 10.27 -15.95 36.71
CA ILE A 645 9.02 -16.63 37.05
C ILE A 645 8.15 -16.65 35.80
N THR A 646 7.86 -17.84 35.30
CA THR A 646 6.87 -18.04 34.24
C THR A 646 5.69 -18.82 34.81
N ASN A 647 4.51 -18.21 34.77
CA ASN A 647 3.24 -18.91 35.00
C ASN A 647 2.62 -19.19 33.65
N SER A 648 2.34 -20.45 33.35
CA SER A 648 1.66 -20.82 32.10
C SER A 648 0.66 -21.94 32.34
N THR A 649 -0.32 -22.04 31.45
CA THR A 649 -1.21 -23.19 31.35
C THR A 649 -0.52 -24.46 30.86
N ASP A 650 0.71 -24.35 30.35
CA ASP A 650 1.58 -25.48 29.98
C ASP A 650 2.85 -25.49 30.85
N ASP A 651 2.98 -26.51 31.69
CA ASP A 651 4.13 -26.70 32.57
C ASP A 651 5.43 -26.95 31.78
N THR A 652 5.35 -27.53 30.57
CA THR A 652 6.54 -27.77 29.73
C THR A 652 7.06 -26.45 29.13
N TYR A 653 6.15 -25.52 28.80
CA TYR A 653 6.52 -24.15 28.45
C TYR A 653 7.15 -23.43 29.64
N SER A 654 6.53 -23.52 30.82
CA SER A 654 7.07 -22.92 32.05
C SER A 654 8.47 -23.46 32.37
N ALA A 655 8.67 -24.78 32.27
CA ALA A 655 9.97 -25.43 32.46
C ALA A 655 10.98 -25.00 31.40
N LYS A 656 10.57 -24.87 30.12
CA LYS A 656 11.44 -24.38 29.06
C LYS A 656 11.87 -22.94 29.33
N MET A 657 10.95 -22.03 29.62
CA MET A 657 11.27 -20.63 29.93
C MET A 657 12.16 -20.50 31.17
N ALA A 658 11.89 -21.30 32.22
CA ALA A 658 12.76 -21.39 33.39
C ALA A 658 14.17 -21.89 33.02
N SER A 659 14.29 -22.92 32.17
CA SER A 659 15.60 -23.44 31.72
C SER A 659 16.39 -22.43 30.89
N LEU A 660 15.69 -21.53 30.19
CA LEU A 660 16.29 -20.49 29.36
C LEU A 660 16.77 -19.29 30.19
N SER A 661 16.49 -19.27 31.51
CA SER A 661 16.98 -18.35 32.55
C SER A 661 17.78 -17.17 31.98
N ASN A 662 17.07 -16.13 31.50
CA ASN A 662 17.55 -14.94 30.78
C ASN A 662 17.61 -14.97 29.23
N THR A 663 16.99 -15.92 28.53
CA THR A 663 16.85 -15.95 27.05
C THR A 663 18.16 -15.93 26.23
N LYS A 664 19.31 -16.17 26.85
CA LYS A 664 20.63 -16.10 26.18
C LYS A 664 20.79 -17.08 25.02
N SER A 665 20.24 -18.28 25.15
CA SER A 665 20.33 -19.30 24.10
C SER A 665 19.28 -19.14 23.00
N VAL A 666 18.37 -18.19 23.11
CA VAL A 666 17.26 -18.02 22.15
C VAL A 666 17.74 -17.18 20.95
N GLY A 667 17.61 -17.77 19.76
CA GLY A 667 17.85 -17.12 18.46
C GLY A 667 16.60 -16.49 17.88
N GLN A 668 15.42 -17.05 18.14
CA GLN A 668 14.14 -16.48 17.76
C GLN A 668 13.06 -16.85 18.78
N PHE A 669 12.23 -15.87 19.15
CA PHE A 669 11.00 -16.06 19.90
C PHE A 669 9.84 -15.58 19.04
N HIS A 670 8.93 -16.48 18.70
CA HIS A 670 7.81 -16.22 17.80
C HIS A 670 6.50 -16.58 18.48
N VAL A 671 5.63 -15.59 18.66
CA VAL A 671 4.25 -15.75 19.11
C VAL A 671 3.36 -15.68 17.88
N HIS A 672 2.53 -16.70 17.68
CA HIS A 672 1.68 -16.85 16.50
C HIS A 672 0.32 -17.42 16.89
N ASP A 673 -0.56 -17.54 15.91
CA ASP A 673 -1.88 -18.12 16.14
C ASP A 673 -1.75 -19.55 16.67
N PRO A 674 -2.68 -19.97 17.56
CA PRO A 674 -2.78 -21.36 17.99
C PRO A 674 -2.65 -22.36 16.85
N LEU A 675 -1.83 -23.38 17.05
CA LEU A 675 -1.78 -24.51 16.12
C LEU A 675 -2.86 -25.53 16.48
N PRO A 676 -3.43 -26.26 15.51
CA PRO A 676 -4.40 -27.30 15.80
C PRO A 676 -3.93 -28.26 16.90
N PRO A 677 -4.83 -28.71 17.79
CA PRO A 677 -4.45 -29.61 18.86
C PRO A 677 -4.01 -30.95 18.27
N GLU A 678 -3.02 -31.58 18.90
CA GLU A 678 -2.49 -32.88 18.50
C GLU A 678 -2.81 -33.94 19.55
N ILE A 679 -3.09 -35.17 19.10
CA ILE A 679 -3.24 -36.36 19.96
C ILE A 679 -1.94 -37.17 19.85
N ILE A 680 -1.02 -36.91 20.77
CA ILE A 680 0.37 -37.36 20.78
C ILE A 680 0.46 -38.88 21.02
N THR A 681 -0.10 -39.38 22.13
CA THR A 681 -0.18 -40.82 22.42
C THR A 681 -1.61 -41.25 22.69
N LEU A 682 -1.92 -42.51 22.38
CA LEU A 682 -3.26 -43.08 22.58
C LEU A 682 -3.10 -44.57 22.84
N ASP A 683 -3.41 -44.97 24.06
CA ASP A 683 -3.52 -46.35 24.52
C ASP A 683 -4.99 -46.67 24.76
N ASN A 684 -5.50 -47.65 24.02
CA ASN A 684 -6.82 -48.21 24.28
C ASN A 684 -6.70 -49.35 25.29
N ILE A 685 -7.19 -49.11 26.51
CA ILE A 685 -7.10 -50.07 27.63
C ILE A 685 -8.45 -50.79 27.85
N GLY A 686 -9.55 -50.19 27.38
CA GLY A 686 -10.90 -50.79 27.47
C GLY A 686 -11.25 -51.76 26.34
N GLY A 687 -10.46 -51.78 25.25
CA GLY A 687 -10.78 -52.46 24.01
C GLY A 687 -11.69 -51.62 23.11
N LEU A 688 -11.62 -51.83 21.78
CA LEU A 688 -12.59 -51.25 20.84
C LEU A 688 -13.83 -52.15 20.78
N PRO A 689 -15.05 -51.59 20.58
CA PRO A 689 -16.26 -52.40 20.44
C PRO A 689 -16.12 -53.38 19.28
N ALA A 690 -16.67 -54.59 19.42
CA ALA A 690 -16.83 -55.52 18.30
C ALA A 690 -17.83 -54.95 17.27
N ASP A 691 -17.72 -55.36 16.00
CA ASP A 691 -18.51 -54.77 14.89
C ASP A 691 -20.03 -54.84 15.09
N GLY A 692 -20.52 -55.81 15.88
CA GLY A 692 -21.94 -56.00 16.20
C GLY A 692 -22.33 -55.74 17.66
N ALA A 693 -21.50 -55.04 18.45
CA ALA A 693 -21.83 -54.72 19.83
C ALA A 693 -23.02 -53.75 19.91
N GLN A 694 -23.99 -53.99 20.80
CA GLN A 694 -25.09 -53.05 21.06
C GLN A 694 -24.72 -51.98 22.09
N GLN A 695 -23.74 -52.29 22.95
CA GLN A 695 -23.24 -51.43 24.01
C GLN A 695 -21.72 -51.57 24.12
N PHE A 696 -21.05 -50.50 24.54
CA PHE A 696 -19.61 -50.48 24.73
C PHE A 696 -19.20 -49.60 25.90
N ALA A 697 -17.95 -49.82 26.36
CA ALA A 697 -17.27 -48.94 27.30
C ALA A 697 -15.88 -48.60 26.74
N PHE A 698 -15.61 -47.32 26.50
CA PHE A 698 -14.29 -46.83 26.17
C PHE A 698 -13.52 -46.51 27.43
N LYS A 699 -12.25 -46.91 27.42
CA LYS A 699 -11.24 -46.38 28.33
C LYS A 699 -10.00 -46.07 27.52
N LEU A 700 -9.79 -44.80 27.26
CA LEU A 700 -8.63 -44.28 26.53
C LEU A 700 -7.74 -43.56 27.52
N ASN A 701 -6.47 -43.92 27.51
CA ASN A 701 -5.42 -43.15 28.16
C ASN A 701 -4.49 -42.64 27.08
N GLY A 702 -3.96 -41.45 27.22
CA GLY A 702 -3.08 -40.93 26.18
C GLY A 702 -2.55 -39.56 26.53
N THR A 703 -1.90 -38.97 25.54
CA THR A 703 -1.42 -37.60 25.64
C THR A 703 -1.92 -36.74 24.50
N ALA A 704 -2.27 -35.49 24.82
CA ALA A 704 -2.77 -34.52 23.86
C ALA A 704 -2.21 -33.12 24.18
N THR A 705 -2.39 -32.18 23.27
CA THR A 705 -2.09 -30.77 23.52
C THR A 705 -2.81 -30.29 24.80
N PRO A 706 -2.12 -29.55 25.71
CA PRO A 706 -2.74 -29.03 26.92
C PRO A 706 -3.99 -28.17 26.65
N ALA A 707 -4.97 -28.24 27.55
CA ALA A 707 -6.24 -27.52 27.48
C ALA A 707 -7.12 -27.85 26.26
N SER A 708 -6.74 -28.83 25.43
CA SER A 708 -7.62 -29.35 24.40
C SER A 708 -8.83 -30.07 25.01
N GLU A 709 -9.99 -29.82 24.43
CA GLU A 709 -11.23 -30.52 24.70
C GLU A 709 -11.26 -31.77 23.82
N LEU A 710 -11.37 -32.93 24.45
CA LEU A 710 -11.37 -34.25 23.83
C LEU A 710 -12.76 -34.85 23.92
N ASN A 711 -13.28 -35.33 22.80
CA ASN A 711 -14.55 -36.06 22.73
C ASN A 711 -14.38 -37.29 21.82
N VAL A 712 -14.92 -38.43 22.24
CA VAL A 712 -15.08 -39.56 21.33
C VAL A 712 -16.37 -39.36 20.55
N ALA A 713 -16.31 -39.43 19.23
CA ALA A 713 -17.46 -39.27 18.34
C ALA A 713 -17.64 -40.50 17.44
N PHE A 714 -18.89 -40.86 17.22
CA PHE A 714 -19.28 -41.82 16.20
C PHE A 714 -19.68 -41.06 14.94
N LEU A 715 -19.00 -41.33 13.83
CA LEU A 715 -19.27 -40.64 12.58
C LEU A 715 -19.94 -41.58 11.57
N ASN A 716 -20.82 -41.03 10.74
CA ASN A 716 -21.32 -41.70 9.53
C ASN A 716 -20.27 -41.67 8.39
N GLU A 717 -20.62 -42.23 7.23
CA GLU A 717 -19.74 -42.23 6.04
C GLU A 717 -19.37 -40.81 5.56
N ALA A 718 -20.25 -39.83 5.79
CA ALA A 718 -20.04 -38.42 5.45
C ALA A 718 -19.28 -37.63 6.55
N ASP A 719 -18.67 -38.31 7.52
CA ASP A 719 -17.91 -37.72 8.63
C ASP A 719 -18.74 -36.77 9.54
N GLN A 720 -20.06 -36.94 9.56
CA GLN A 720 -20.99 -36.24 10.45
C GLN A 720 -21.16 -37.00 11.76
N SER A 721 -21.16 -36.29 12.89
CA SER A 721 -21.35 -36.92 14.19
C SER A 721 -22.78 -37.44 14.36
N LEU A 722 -22.87 -38.72 14.68
CA LEU A 722 -24.09 -39.43 15.05
C LEU A 722 -24.30 -39.45 16.57
N LEU A 723 -23.20 -39.46 17.32
CA LEU A 723 -23.20 -39.49 18.77
C LEU A 723 -21.87 -38.96 19.29
N ASP A 724 -21.94 -37.91 20.11
CA ASP A 724 -20.81 -37.36 20.83
C ASP A 724 -20.79 -37.86 22.27
N GLY A 725 -19.62 -38.34 22.71
CA GLY A 725 -19.37 -38.65 24.10
C GLY A 725 -19.19 -37.40 24.95
N PRO A 726 -19.10 -37.56 26.29
CA PRO A 726 -18.82 -36.44 27.19
C PRO A 726 -17.49 -35.78 26.81
N MET A 727 -17.37 -34.47 26.98
CA MET A 727 -16.10 -33.76 26.79
C MET A 727 -15.17 -34.00 27.99
N ALA A 728 -13.89 -34.21 27.71
CA ALA A 728 -12.83 -34.25 28.71
C ALA A 728 -11.73 -33.26 28.32
N THR A 729 -11.26 -32.44 29.26
CA THR A 729 -10.16 -31.51 28.99
C THR A 729 -8.83 -32.17 29.32
N ALA A 730 -7.84 -32.05 28.43
CA ALA A 730 -6.47 -32.46 28.70
C ALA A 730 -5.85 -31.56 29.79
N ALA A 731 -5.38 -32.16 30.90
CA ALA A 731 -4.75 -31.44 32.00
C ALA A 731 -3.34 -30.91 31.63
N SER A 732 -2.82 -29.98 32.44
CA SER A 732 -1.39 -29.63 32.39
C SER A 732 -0.54 -30.88 32.64
N ASN A 733 0.50 -31.11 31.84
CA ASN A 733 1.29 -32.36 31.75
C ASN A 733 0.61 -33.57 31.10
N GLN A 734 -0.13 -33.29 30.03
CA GLN A 734 -0.35 -34.15 28.88
C GLN A 734 -1.17 -35.43 29.09
N THR A 735 -1.37 -36.01 30.27
CA THR A 735 -2.17 -37.26 30.36
C THR A 735 -3.67 -37.00 30.45
N TYR A 736 -4.47 -37.62 29.58
CA TYR A 736 -5.92 -37.69 29.74
C TYR A 736 -6.36 -39.13 30.04
N GLN A 737 -7.43 -39.24 30.82
CA GLN A 737 -8.20 -40.48 30.98
C GLN A 737 -9.62 -40.20 30.54
N TYR A 738 -10.06 -40.92 29.52
CA TYR A 738 -11.39 -40.80 28.96
C TYR A 738 -12.15 -42.08 29.20
N GLU A 739 -13.26 -41.98 29.94
CA GLU A 739 -14.17 -43.09 30.17
C GLU A 739 -15.57 -42.73 29.66
N TRP A 740 -16.12 -43.59 28.81
CA TRP A 740 -17.47 -43.39 28.27
C TRP A 740 -18.16 -44.72 28.02
N GLN A 741 -19.41 -44.83 28.45
CA GLN A 741 -20.28 -45.96 28.17
C GLN A 741 -21.52 -45.47 27.43
N ALA A 742 -21.83 -46.08 26.29
CA ALA A 742 -23.00 -45.73 25.49
C ALA A 742 -23.49 -46.90 24.63
N ASP A 743 -24.71 -46.73 24.11
CA ASP A 743 -25.28 -47.58 23.06
C ASP A 743 -24.69 -47.20 21.70
N VAL A 744 -24.49 -48.19 20.85
CA VAL A 744 -23.87 -48.05 19.53
C VAL A 744 -24.88 -47.50 18.50
N PRO A 745 -24.63 -46.35 17.84
CA PRO A 745 -25.46 -45.90 16.72
C PRO A 745 -25.54 -46.93 15.58
N THR A 746 -26.73 -47.08 14.99
CA THR A 746 -27.02 -48.11 13.97
C THR A 746 -26.40 -47.85 12.59
N GLU A 747 -25.88 -46.64 12.33
CA GLU A 747 -25.38 -46.19 11.01
C GLU A 747 -23.93 -45.65 11.07
N GLN A 748 -23.17 -46.05 12.07
CA GLN A 748 -21.79 -45.59 12.25
C GLN A 748 -20.80 -46.27 11.29
N HIS A 749 -19.83 -45.50 10.82
CA HIS A 749 -18.74 -45.98 9.95
C HIS A 749 -17.36 -45.74 10.58
N LYS A 750 -17.24 -44.76 11.48
CA LYS A 750 -15.98 -44.48 12.17
C LYS A 750 -16.22 -44.18 13.64
N ILE A 751 -15.26 -44.58 14.46
CA ILE A 751 -15.13 -44.13 15.83
C ILE A 751 -13.86 -43.31 15.88
N VAL A 752 -13.98 -42.03 16.25
CA VAL A 752 -12.86 -41.11 16.31
C VAL A 752 -12.71 -40.54 17.71
N LEU A 753 -11.48 -40.21 18.07
CA LEU A 753 -11.21 -39.25 19.12
C LEU A 753 -11.00 -37.90 18.44
N GLU A 754 -11.87 -36.95 18.73
CA GLU A 754 -11.78 -35.56 18.31
C GLU A 754 -11.07 -34.75 19.40
N ALA A 755 -10.20 -33.84 18.96
CA ALA A 755 -9.56 -32.84 19.79
C ALA A 755 -9.87 -31.45 19.24
N ASN A 756 -10.29 -30.56 20.12
CA ASN A 756 -10.56 -29.16 19.80
C ASN A 756 -10.06 -28.23 20.93
N TYR A 757 -10.18 -26.93 20.76
CA TYR A 757 -9.95 -25.95 21.83
C TYR A 757 -11.28 -25.32 22.29
N PRO A 758 -11.34 -24.86 23.56
CA PRO A 758 -12.48 -24.10 24.04
C PRO A 758 -12.68 -22.81 23.23
N ALA A 759 -13.92 -22.31 23.21
CA ALA A 759 -14.23 -21.03 22.58
C ALA A 759 -13.36 -19.90 23.19
N PRO A 760 -12.89 -18.93 22.38
CA PRO A 760 -13.20 -18.72 20.96
C PRO A 760 -12.29 -19.48 19.97
N TYR A 761 -11.34 -20.31 20.44
CA TYR A 761 -10.33 -20.95 19.60
C TYR A 761 -10.77 -22.28 18.97
N THR A 762 -12.06 -22.60 19.07
CA THR A 762 -12.66 -23.82 18.53
C THR A 762 -12.48 -23.88 17.01
N LEU A 763 -11.84 -24.94 16.53
CA LEU A 763 -11.68 -25.24 15.11
C LEU A 763 -13.01 -25.65 14.49
N ALA A 764 -13.27 -25.17 13.27
CA ALA A 764 -14.45 -25.57 12.49
C ALA A 764 -14.47 -27.09 12.21
N ASN A 765 -13.29 -27.71 12.06
CA ASN A 765 -13.12 -29.15 11.97
C ASN A 765 -12.16 -29.59 13.09
N PRO A 766 -12.60 -30.37 14.08
CA PRO A 766 -11.73 -30.89 15.13
C PRO A 766 -10.59 -31.75 14.56
N THR A 767 -9.44 -31.78 15.23
CA THR A 767 -8.39 -32.75 14.90
C THR A 767 -8.87 -34.15 15.25
N ARG A 768 -8.88 -35.08 14.28
CA ARG A 768 -9.40 -36.44 14.47
C ARG A 768 -8.29 -37.48 14.50
N LYS A 769 -8.37 -38.40 15.46
CA LYS A 769 -7.64 -39.67 15.44
C LYS A 769 -8.63 -40.83 15.32
N ILE A 770 -8.54 -41.57 14.22
CA ILE A 770 -9.40 -42.74 13.99
C ILE A 770 -9.03 -43.80 15.03
N LEU A 771 -10.01 -44.17 15.85
CA LEU A 771 -9.90 -45.27 16.81
C LEU A 771 -10.27 -46.59 16.13
N LYS A 772 -11.29 -46.56 15.27
CA LYS A 772 -11.76 -47.73 14.52
C LYS A 772 -12.51 -47.32 13.25
N ASP A 773 -12.18 -47.97 12.13
CA ASP A 773 -13.03 -47.99 10.95
C ASP A 773 -13.97 -49.21 11.05
N LEU A 774 -15.26 -48.97 10.85
CA LEU A 774 -16.28 -50.00 10.82
C LEU A 774 -16.73 -50.16 9.37
N PRO A 775 -16.59 -51.36 8.78
CA PRO A 775 -17.10 -51.59 7.43
C PRO A 775 -18.63 -51.45 7.45
N PRO A 776 -19.25 -50.84 6.42
CA PRO A 776 -20.69 -50.92 6.27
C PRO A 776 -21.13 -52.40 6.19
N PRO A 777 -22.30 -52.77 6.72
CA PRO A 777 -22.82 -54.11 6.50
C PRO A 777 -23.23 -54.27 5.03
N GLU A 778 -22.40 -54.96 4.24
CA GLU A 778 -22.63 -55.20 2.81
C GLU A 778 -23.64 -56.33 2.56
N LEU A 779 -24.50 -56.15 1.55
CA LEU A 779 -25.30 -57.22 0.96
C LEU A 779 -24.46 -57.90 -0.12
N ALA A 780 -24.28 -59.22 -0.02
CA ALA A 780 -23.27 -59.92 -0.82
C ALA A 780 -23.80 -61.23 -1.41
N PHE A 781 -23.28 -61.59 -2.58
CA PHE A 781 -23.46 -62.94 -3.11
C PHE A 781 -22.64 -63.91 -2.25
N LEU A 782 -23.31 -64.84 -1.57
CA LEU A 782 -22.65 -65.97 -0.91
C LEU A 782 -22.16 -67.00 -1.93
N LYS A 783 -22.94 -67.17 -3.00
CA LYS A 783 -22.63 -68.05 -4.13
C LYS A 783 -23.36 -67.50 -5.35
N ALA A 784 -22.67 -67.40 -6.48
CA ALA A 784 -23.27 -67.03 -7.75
C ALA A 784 -22.60 -67.82 -8.89
N PRO A 785 -23.37 -68.39 -9.82
CA PRO A 785 -22.81 -69.05 -10.99
C PRO A 785 -22.21 -68.01 -11.94
N THR A 786 -21.03 -68.29 -12.47
CA THR A 786 -20.43 -67.46 -13.53
C THR A 786 -20.53 -68.13 -14.90
N HIS A 787 -20.66 -69.46 -14.94
CA HIS A 787 -20.65 -70.29 -16.13
C HIS A 787 -21.91 -71.13 -16.27
N PHE A 788 -22.49 -71.20 -17.47
CA PHE A 788 -23.71 -71.95 -17.76
C PHE A 788 -23.52 -72.83 -18.99
N GLU A 789 -23.66 -74.15 -18.81
CA GLU A 789 -23.69 -75.13 -19.89
C GLU A 789 -25.11 -75.63 -20.20
N PHE A 790 -25.44 -75.73 -21.48
CA PHE A 790 -26.68 -76.31 -21.96
C PHE A 790 -26.36 -77.64 -22.66
N ALA A 791 -26.88 -78.75 -22.10
CA ALA A 791 -26.52 -80.11 -22.51
C ALA A 791 -26.79 -80.41 -23.98
N SER A 792 -25.94 -81.25 -24.56
CA SER A 792 -25.98 -81.68 -25.95
C SER A 792 -27.10 -82.70 -26.21
N MET A 793 -28.29 -82.23 -26.57
CA MET A 793 -29.36 -83.07 -27.14
C MET A 793 -29.41 -82.91 -28.67
N PRO A 794 -29.85 -83.91 -29.45
CA PRO A 794 -29.78 -83.90 -30.91
C PRO A 794 -30.63 -82.77 -31.51
N LEU A 795 -29.97 -81.66 -31.84
CA LEU A 795 -30.58 -80.50 -32.46
C LEU A 795 -31.00 -80.87 -33.90
N THR A 796 -32.29 -81.17 -34.12
CA THR A 796 -32.81 -81.38 -35.48
C THR A 796 -33.06 -80.03 -36.16
N ASN A 797 -32.59 -79.88 -37.41
CA ASN A 797 -32.52 -78.61 -38.13
C ASN A 797 -33.87 -77.93 -38.47
N SER A 798 -35.02 -78.49 -38.07
CA SER A 798 -36.34 -78.07 -38.56
C SER A 798 -37.27 -77.39 -37.56
N GLN A 799 -36.91 -77.24 -36.28
CA GLN A 799 -37.70 -76.45 -35.30
C GLN A 799 -36.80 -75.70 -34.31
N SER A 800 -37.36 -74.68 -33.63
CA SER A 800 -36.72 -73.87 -32.58
C SER A 800 -37.29 -74.19 -31.18
N PRO A 801 -36.96 -75.34 -30.56
CA PRO A 801 -37.42 -75.63 -29.20
C PRO A 801 -36.74 -74.72 -28.17
N LEU A 802 -37.40 -74.56 -27.02
CA LEU A 802 -36.81 -74.00 -25.81
C LEU A 802 -36.11 -75.09 -25.03
N TYR A 803 -34.89 -74.82 -24.58
CA TYR A 803 -34.08 -75.76 -23.81
C TYR A 803 -33.73 -75.14 -22.46
N SER A 804 -34.09 -75.85 -21.40
CA SER A 804 -33.73 -75.45 -20.03
C SER A 804 -32.27 -75.77 -19.74
N TYR A 805 -31.66 -74.95 -18.90
CA TYR A 805 -30.34 -75.20 -18.33
C TYR A 805 -30.33 -76.49 -17.48
N ASP A 806 -29.31 -77.36 -17.64
CA ASP A 806 -29.35 -78.75 -17.13
C ASP A 806 -28.89 -78.94 -15.67
N GLY A 807 -28.34 -77.91 -15.05
CA GLY A 807 -28.20 -77.82 -13.60
C GLY A 807 -27.16 -78.75 -12.95
N THR A 808 -26.07 -79.12 -13.63
CA THR A 808 -24.96 -79.84 -12.97
C THR A 808 -24.13 -78.93 -12.03
N SER A 809 -24.28 -79.17 -10.72
CA SER A 809 -23.57 -78.70 -9.50
C SER A 809 -23.16 -77.23 -9.24
N ASP A 810 -23.01 -76.34 -10.22
CA ASP A 810 -22.46 -74.98 -9.97
C ASP A 810 -23.49 -73.83 -9.99
N ALA A 811 -24.78 -74.14 -10.06
CA ALA A 811 -25.84 -73.17 -10.34
C ALA A 811 -26.44 -72.43 -9.13
N ASP A 812 -25.76 -72.39 -8.00
CA ASP A 812 -26.36 -71.81 -6.80
C ASP A 812 -26.25 -70.29 -6.82
N LEU A 813 -27.39 -69.60 -6.83
CA LEU A 813 -27.46 -68.15 -6.61
C LEU A 813 -28.02 -67.90 -5.21
N MET A 814 -27.10 -67.70 -4.26
CA MET A 814 -27.42 -67.45 -2.86
C MET A 814 -26.92 -66.08 -2.46
N ILE A 815 -27.81 -65.30 -1.84
CA ILE A 815 -27.52 -63.94 -1.40
C ILE A 815 -27.67 -63.92 0.11
N SER A 816 -26.64 -63.44 0.81
CA SER A 816 -26.76 -63.12 2.23
C SER A 816 -27.12 -61.66 2.36
N ASP A 817 -28.15 -61.38 3.16
CA ASP A 817 -28.34 -60.08 3.77
C ASP A 817 -27.97 -60.17 5.26
N PRO A 818 -26.74 -59.77 5.64
CA PRO A 818 -26.32 -59.78 7.03
C PRO A 818 -26.90 -58.61 7.84
N ARG A 819 -27.69 -57.70 7.24
CA ARG A 819 -28.25 -56.52 7.93
C ARG A 819 -29.42 -56.92 8.84
N ASN A 820 -29.34 -56.56 10.12
CA ASN A 820 -30.45 -56.68 11.08
C ASN A 820 -31.26 -55.37 11.11
N GLY A 821 -32.37 -55.24 10.35
CA GLY A 821 -33.22 -54.04 10.43
C GLY A 821 -34.12 -53.76 9.22
N THR A 822 -34.68 -52.54 9.17
CA THR A 822 -35.47 -52.02 8.05
C THR A 822 -34.57 -51.90 6.80
N ARG A 823 -35.07 -52.32 5.62
CA ARG A 823 -34.29 -52.26 4.35
C ARG A 823 -35.10 -51.64 3.21
N GLY A 824 -34.43 -50.88 2.35
CA GLY A 824 -34.95 -50.47 1.05
C GLY A 824 -35.05 -51.63 0.06
N ASP A 825 -35.74 -51.39 -1.06
CA ASP A 825 -35.91 -52.38 -2.12
C ASP A 825 -34.55 -52.79 -2.70
N TRP A 826 -34.39 -54.08 -3.00
CA TRP A 826 -33.19 -54.58 -3.65
C TRP A 826 -33.54 -55.54 -4.79
N ALA A 827 -32.63 -55.62 -5.75
CA ALA A 827 -32.80 -56.41 -6.94
C ALA A 827 -31.49 -57.08 -7.35
N VAL A 828 -31.63 -58.23 -8.00
CA VAL A 828 -30.53 -58.86 -8.72
C VAL A 828 -30.75 -58.57 -10.20
N GLN A 829 -29.71 -58.08 -10.85
CA GLN A 829 -29.63 -58.00 -12.30
C GLN A 829 -28.67 -59.06 -12.81
N VAL A 830 -28.90 -59.49 -14.03
CA VAL A 830 -28.02 -60.39 -14.76
C VAL A 830 -27.59 -59.70 -16.05
N ASN A 831 -26.31 -59.83 -16.35
CA ASN A 831 -25.69 -59.25 -17.52
C ASN A 831 -25.00 -60.35 -18.32
N LEU A 832 -25.31 -60.45 -19.61
CA LEU A 832 -24.62 -61.36 -20.51
C LEU A 832 -23.28 -60.72 -20.89
N THR A 833 -22.16 -61.24 -20.40
CA THR A 833 -20.84 -60.62 -20.61
C THR A 833 -20.13 -61.12 -21.88
N LYS A 834 -20.57 -62.28 -22.40
CA LYS A 834 -20.08 -62.84 -23.66
C LYS A 834 -21.22 -63.41 -24.49
N GLN A 835 -21.09 -63.35 -25.81
CA GLN A 835 -22.09 -63.94 -26.72
C GLN A 835 -22.21 -65.45 -26.48
N PHE A 836 -23.42 -65.96 -26.61
CA PHE A 836 -23.68 -67.40 -26.48
C PHE A 836 -22.95 -68.16 -27.59
N THR A 837 -22.10 -69.11 -27.22
CA THR A 837 -21.16 -69.77 -28.15
C THR A 837 -21.22 -71.29 -28.04
N ALA A 838 -21.03 -71.97 -29.16
CA ALA A 838 -20.59 -73.36 -29.20
C ALA A 838 -19.11 -73.41 -29.57
N THR A 839 -18.33 -74.20 -28.82
CA THR A 839 -16.89 -74.38 -29.07
C THR A 839 -16.58 -75.85 -29.36
N PRO A 840 -16.66 -76.31 -30.62
CA PRO A 840 -16.20 -77.64 -30.98
C PRO A 840 -14.68 -77.73 -30.84
N ALA A 841 -14.15 -78.86 -30.34
CA ALA A 841 -12.76 -79.03 -29.94
C ALA A 841 -11.68 -78.77 -31.04
N ASN A 842 -12.06 -78.55 -32.31
CA ASN A 842 -11.13 -78.30 -33.42
C ASN A 842 -11.69 -77.35 -34.51
N MET A 843 -12.61 -76.43 -34.18
CA MET A 843 -13.17 -75.42 -35.13
C MET A 843 -13.37 -74.04 -34.46
N PRO A 844 -13.48 -72.94 -35.23
CA PRO A 844 -13.81 -71.62 -34.68
C PRO A 844 -15.17 -71.61 -33.98
N ALA A 845 -15.26 -70.89 -32.85
CA ALA A 845 -16.50 -70.76 -32.09
C ALA A 845 -17.61 -70.13 -32.97
N SER A 846 -18.80 -70.70 -32.89
CA SER A 846 -19.98 -70.17 -33.61
C SER A 846 -20.88 -69.43 -32.63
N THR A 847 -21.03 -68.11 -32.83
CA THR A 847 -21.82 -67.21 -31.99
C THR A 847 -23.29 -67.18 -32.42
N LEU A 848 -24.21 -67.29 -31.46
CA LEU A 848 -25.65 -67.18 -31.69
C LEU A 848 -26.21 -65.95 -30.96
N ASN A 849 -26.62 -64.93 -31.72
CA ASN A 849 -27.26 -63.75 -31.16
C ASN A 849 -28.69 -64.06 -30.71
N ASP A 850 -29.10 -63.44 -29.61
CA ASP A 850 -30.47 -63.47 -29.05
C ASP A 850 -31.02 -64.87 -28.73
N ALA A 851 -30.14 -65.88 -28.70
CA ALA A 851 -30.51 -67.27 -28.48
C ALA A 851 -30.61 -67.63 -26.99
N LEU A 852 -29.97 -66.89 -26.11
CA LEU A 852 -30.17 -67.04 -24.67
C LEU A 852 -31.31 -66.11 -24.25
N ILE A 853 -32.37 -66.68 -23.71
CA ILE A 853 -33.57 -65.95 -23.35
C ILE A 853 -33.90 -66.12 -21.87
N TRP A 854 -34.61 -65.13 -21.37
CA TRP A 854 -35.20 -65.15 -20.05
C TRP A 854 -36.71 -65.33 -20.16
N THR A 855 -37.23 -66.33 -19.46
CA THR A 855 -38.67 -66.59 -19.39
C THR A 855 -39.17 -66.23 -17.98
N LYS A 856 -39.92 -65.13 -17.86
CA LYS A 856 -40.54 -64.69 -16.61
C LYS A 856 -42.00 -64.34 -16.86
N ASP A 857 -42.91 -64.84 -16.03
CA ASP A 857 -44.35 -64.56 -16.12
C ASP A 857 -44.94 -64.79 -17.54
N ALA A 858 -44.51 -65.88 -18.20
CA ALA A 858 -44.86 -66.27 -19.57
C ALA A 858 -44.45 -65.29 -20.69
N GLN A 859 -43.65 -64.27 -20.38
CA GLN A 859 -42.97 -63.41 -21.36
C GLN A 859 -41.56 -63.92 -21.61
N THR A 860 -41.12 -63.94 -22.87
CA THR A 860 -39.77 -64.34 -23.29
C THR A 860 -39.01 -63.12 -23.77
N THR A 861 -37.87 -62.83 -23.15
CA THR A 861 -37.02 -61.69 -23.51
C THR A 861 -35.59 -62.16 -23.78
N PRO A 862 -34.98 -61.83 -24.94
CA PRO A 862 -33.58 -62.13 -25.18
C PRO A 862 -32.64 -61.40 -24.22
N LEU A 863 -31.65 -62.12 -23.69
CA LEU A 863 -30.55 -61.53 -22.94
C LEU A 863 -29.59 -60.85 -23.92
N GLN A 864 -29.44 -59.54 -23.78
CA GLN A 864 -28.57 -58.75 -24.63
C GLN A 864 -27.18 -58.62 -24.03
N LEU A 865 -26.16 -58.70 -24.89
CA LEU A 865 -24.76 -58.57 -24.50
C LEU A 865 -24.50 -57.20 -23.86
N ASN A 866 -23.91 -57.20 -22.67
CA ASN A 866 -23.54 -56.01 -21.89
C ASN A 866 -24.71 -55.09 -21.50
N VAL A 867 -25.94 -55.61 -21.49
CA VAL A 867 -27.12 -54.88 -21.00
C VAL A 867 -27.64 -55.60 -19.75
N PRO A 868 -27.49 -54.99 -18.55
CA PRO A 868 -28.04 -55.56 -17.32
C PRO A 868 -29.57 -55.64 -17.38
N GLN A 869 -30.11 -56.82 -17.07
CA GLN A 869 -31.54 -57.09 -17.05
C GLN A 869 -31.95 -57.57 -15.67
N GLN A 870 -33.08 -57.09 -15.15
CA GLN A 870 -33.52 -57.41 -13.79
C GLN A 870 -34.03 -58.85 -13.69
N LEU A 871 -33.32 -59.66 -12.89
CA LEU A 871 -33.60 -61.07 -12.62
C LEU A 871 -34.71 -61.20 -11.57
N PHE A 872 -34.47 -60.54 -10.43
CA PHE A 872 -35.25 -60.68 -9.21
C PHE A 872 -35.34 -59.32 -8.51
N SER A 873 -36.43 -59.10 -7.79
CA SER A 873 -36.62 -57.94 -6.95
C SER A 873 -37.33 -58.36 -5.68
N LYS A 874 -36.84 -57.91 -4.53
CA LYS A 874 -37.50 -58.07 -3.24
C LYS A 874 -37.83 -56.69 -2.70
N ALA A 875 -39.10 -56.48 -2.37
CA ALA A 875 -39.53 -55.26 -1.69
C ALA A 875 -38.96 -55.22 -0.26
N GLY A 876 -38.75 -54.02 0.25
CA GLY A 876 -38.31 -53.74 1.61
C GLY A 876 -39.21 -54.37 2.68
N TYR A 877 -38.65 -54.62 3.87
CA TYR A 877 -39.36 -55.17 5.03
C TYR A 877 -39.12 -54.28 6.27
N THR A 878 -40.04 -54.35 7.22
CA THR A 878 -39.93 -53.78 8.58
C THR A 878 -39.50 -54.85 9.63
N PRO A 879 -38.88 -54.45 10.76
CA PRO A 879 -37.96 -55.30 11.52
C PRO A 879 -38.59 -56.51 12.25
N GLY A 880 -37.83 -57.62 12.36
CA GLY A 880 -38.18 -58.72 13.29
C GLY A 880 -37.40 -60.04 13.23
N ALA A 881 -36.47 -60.27 12.29
CA ALA A 881 -35.71 -61.53 12.20
C ALA A 881 -34.28 -61.37 12.74
N SER A 882 -33.81 -62.32 13.55
CA SER A 882 -32.52 -62.27 14.26
C SER A 882 -31.40 -63.11 13.62
N THR A 883 -31.57 -63.54 12.37
CA THR A 883 -30.60 -64.33 11.61
C THR A 883 -30.45 -63.77 10.20
N PRO A 884 -29.24 -63.82 9.58
CA PRO A 884 -29.04 -63.40 8.20
C PRO A 884 -30.08 -64.04 7.29
N ASP A 885 -30.79 -63.23 6.51
CA ASP A 885 -31.75 -63.72 5.52
C ASP A 885 -30.93 -64.25 4.34
N VAL A 886 -30.95 -65.56 4.13
CA VAL A 886 -30.32 -66.18 2.96
C VAL A 886 -31.39 -66.47 1.94
N GLU A 887 -31.44 -65.64 0.89
CA GLU A 887 -32.35 -65.86 -0.22
C GLU A 887 -31.68 -66.79 -1.23
N ASN A 888 -32.30 -67.94 -1.49
CA ASN A 888 -31.82 -68.92 -2.46
C ASN A 888 -32.64 -68.80 -3.75
N LEU A 889 -32.04 -68.17 -4.76
CA LEU A 889 -32.66 -67.94 -6.07
C LEU A 889 -32.29 -69.02 -7.10
N THR A 890 -31.68 -70.11 -6.67
CA THR A 890 -31.21 -71.20 -7.55
C THR A 890 -32.32 -71.81 -8.38
N ASP A 891 -33.48 -72.08 -7.78
CA ASP A 891 -34.61 -72.68 -8.51
C ASP A 891 -35.25 -71.69 -9.49
N LEU A 892 -35.30 -70.40 -9.12
CA LEU A 892 -35.71 -69.35 -10.03
C LEU A 892 -34.77 -69.33 -11.24
N LEU A 893 -33.46 -69.26 -11.03
CA LEU A 893 -32.46 -69.23 -12.09
C LEU A 893 -32.56 -70.43 -13.04
N LYS A 894 -32.72 -71.66 -12.51
CA LYS A 894 -32.85 -72.89 -13.31
C LYS A 894 -34.13 -72.93 -14.16
N THR A 895 -35.21 -72.33 -13.68
CA THR A 895 -36.51 -72.38 -14.37
C THR A 895 -36.69 -71.28 -15.42
N THR A 896 -35.94 -70.18 -15.29
CA THR A 896 -36.17 -68.96 -16.07
C THR A 896 -35.07 -68.65 -17.08
N LEU A 897 -33.84 -69.14 -16.91
CA LEU A 897 -32.80 -69.09 -17.95
C LEU A 897 -32.96 -70.24 -18.94
N GLN A 898 -33.19 -69.92 -20.22
CA GLN A 898 -33.41 -70.92 -21.26
C GLN A 898 -32.69 -70.54 -22.56
N ALA A 899 -32.26 -71.53 -23.33
CA ALA A 899 -31.74 -71.31 -24.67
C ALA A 899 -32.82 -71.59 -25.72
N GLN A 900 -33.12 -70.61 -26.57
CA GLN A 900 -33.97 -70.73 -27.75
C GLN A 900 -33.12 -70.63 -29.02
N PHE A 901 -32.93 -71.75 -29.71
CA PHE A 901 -32.07 -71.77 -30.90
C PHE A 901 -32.86 -71.43 -32.18
N PRO A 902 -32.47 -70.44 -32.98
CA PRO A 902 -33.14 -70.09 -34.24
C PRO A 902 -33.09 -71.24 -35.27
N ALA A 903 -33.98 -71.23 -36.27
CA ALA A 903 -34.01 -72.25 -37.32
C ALA A 903 -32.78 -72.10 -38.26
N GLY A 904 -31.98 -73.16 -38.42
CA GLY A 904 -30.74 -73.12 -39.18
C GLY A 904 -29.79 -74.29 -38.83
N PRO A 905 -28.64 -74.43 -39.51
CA PRO A 905 -27.68 -75.51 -39.25
C PRO A 905 -27.08 -75.37 -37.84
N LYS A 906 -27.24 -76.40 -37.01
CA LYS A 906 -26.72 -76.47 -35.64
C LYS A 906 -25.70 -77.61 -35.53
N TYR A 907 -24.71 -77.46 -34.63
CA TYR A 907 -23.77 -78.54 -34.36
C TYR A 907 -24.42 -79.54 -33.42
N ALA A 908 -24.71 -80.75 -33.90
CA ALA A 908 -25.22 -81.83 -33.07
C ALA A 908 -24.13 -82.28 -32.07
N ASP A 909 -24.55 -82.65 -30.87
CA ASP A 909 -23.71 -83.32 -29.86
C ASP A 909 -22.56 -82.49 -29.25
N VAL A 910 -22.67 -81.15 -29.18
CA VAL A 910 -21.71 -80.25 -28.50
C VAL A 910 -22.43 -79.37 -27.47
N PRO A 911 -21.89 -79.16 -26.25
CA PRO A 911 -22.48 -78.26 -25.27
C PRO A 911 -22.36 -76.80 -25.70
N TYR A 912 -23.41 -76.02 -25.47
CA TYR A 912 -23.41 -74.58 -25.68
C TYR A 912 -23.25 -73.86 -24.35
N THR A 913 -22.39 -72.84 -24.30
CA THR A 913 -22.01 -72.20 -23.04
C THR A 913 -22.28 -70.70 -23.03
N ALA A 914 -22.71 -70.16 -21.89
CA ALA A 914 -22.86 -68.74 -21.62
C ALA A 914 -22.07 -68.33 -20.37
N GLU A 915 -21.49 -67.13 -20.39
CA GLU A 915 -20.90 -66.48 -19.21
C GLU A 915 -21.80 -65.32 -18.81
N LEU A 916 -22.30 -65.35 -17.57
CA LEU A 916 -23.16 -64.30 -17.04
C LEU A 916 -22.50 -63.65 -15.82
N GLU A 917 -22.72 -62.35 -15.69
CA GLU A 917 -22.38 -61.58 -14.50
C GLU A 917 -23.66 -61.23 -13.75
N PHE A 918 -23.68 -61.52 -12.45
CA PHE A 918 -24.77 -61.11 -11.57
C PHE A 918 -24.38 -59.84 -10.84
N ILE A 919 -25.27 -58.85 -10.91
CA ILE A 919 -25.09 -57.53 -10.32
C ILE A 919 -26.16 -57.36 -9.26
N LEU A 920 -25.73 -57.04 -8.05
CA LEU A 920 -26.64 -56.74 -6.96
C LEU A 920 -26.90 -55.23 -6.91
N VAL A 921 -28.18 -54.84 -6.97
CA VAL A 921 -28.60 -53.44 -6.99
C VAL A 921 -29.45 -53.15 -5.77
N THR A 922 -29.02 -52.19 -4.97
CA THR A 922 -29.76 -51.72 -3.79
C THR A 922 -30.25 -50.30 -4.02
N ALA A 923 -31.51 -50.02 -3.72
CA ALA A 923 -31.97 -48.63 -3.63
C ALA A 923 -31.34 -47.98 -2.38
N PRO A 924 -30.86 -46.72 -2.46
CA PRO A 924 -30.55 -45.95 -1.27
C PRO A 924 -31.84 -45.77 -0.44
N TYR A 925 -31.69 -45.75 0.88
CA TYR A 925 -32.77 -45.61 1.86
C TYR A 925 -33.61 -44.34 1.66
#